data_AF-A0A6I4NZ58-F1
#
_entry.id   AF-A0A6I4NZ58-F1
#
_cell.length_a   1.000
_cell.length_b   1.000
_cell.length_c   1.000
_cell.angle_alpha   90.00
_cell.angle_beta   90.00
_cell.angle_gamma   90.00
#
_symmetry.space_group_name_H-M   'P 1'
#
loop_
_entity.id
_entity.type
_entity.pdbx_description
1 polymer ?
#
loop_
_entity_poly.entity_id
_entity_poly.type
_entity_poly.pdbx_seq_one_letter_code
_entity_poly.pdbx_strand_id
1 'polypeptide(L)'
;MILATMDGGSVGARSEKPADGAKWGLRAIGRAASVVGAIALVAGLGVVASPTTPPSAWAAYPGTFNPLAMNGGFTVYAREDLVLGNTETEGSLAAGDAATYQGGGQYEIIHVATGTSDYTIPSVDGDPTRLLVGQYAPSSNGILAITSAGTTDPALQGDLKMVQRDGPWQGSDRAGWLRVNPDATQPDLAPIIDATAQIYPDGLTPPAAGVGAGSIYTADTSPDAVAGYVEANAEADYEQAADCLDGLVDGPGYPVGVAENDGDRVVLEPLSPDQPNVVDYDDIAGATDIQFSPDGPTPGAANPLIIQVPAGTTHVDGARADPVGAYAAYMFWDLSQVTGDVEVVSGGRIDGSIYAPNANLTVQASPLDGQVLGQNVVLEGGEVHSFIFAGTISCDADSGTFEVAKALSGIAPDDLPAGSTFTVNYTATEPDGTTVEGSLEVPADGTAVGAGEQFPIGTVVDFGEVTPATVPGYDWTDVAIDPDEITIGAGTASVVVTNTAEAIPEGGFAVSKAVDDAGVPVTGLAGTVTVDWVAVLDGAPVGAGTLDVPLDGTAVGPPGTFPEGTRIVLIEVRSSLPDIDGYRWSGTGWSPGRTFVIQGDATAQITVTNSVVPDTAPRTITIVKHAEGEATDPGYVYSLQYRDDPADPYTAVALPLDTPVTLAVDPAATTLELIEDPPTLDGSAVDTSAWDVPVLSWTDASGAPVQEDAPFGEAVDVPLEDGVDLALEIENSLLEGTFSISKEFAGIDPALVPAGLAFTVTWTATTPSGQVQDGVLRVPADGTAVGPVNGAGEPIPFPYGTEIVFDEAPAPGVNWLEWGEPVFDPVPLVIGAGGADAVSATVTNTAALRTATFQVDKRLIGIDQSELLTDSFTVDWTARTPAGTVSTGSFEVPADGTPAGPGVEFPLGTLVFVEEEPLEAADLPPNYRWVPTGWHPSAWVLIGADETPELTVTNAVVRLARFSVEKEVDGPAAGAVPPGTVFPIDWWLADQPQTPLDAQVGTPVLSPWIPVGRMVQLSEAEPPAVDGATWTAQDWSVDGTPVEPGENGRVSIRVVGDADPAVAFTVVNTLVPIPIPIPTPTPTPTPSPGTLPDTGAGFAPLTLVGGLAIALAGLALLLVDRLRRRRRA
;
A
#
# COMPACT_ATOMS: atom_id res chain seq x y z
N MET A 1 33.16 -17.48 -48.68
CA MET A 1 32.62 -16.76 -49.86
C MET A 1 32.99 -15.30 -49.67
N ILE A 2 33.94 -14.81 -50.48
CA ILE A 2 34.24 -13.40 -50.85
C ILE A 2 34.52 -12.43 -49.66
N LEU A 3 35.78 -12.29 -49.24
CA LEU A 3 36.79 -11.26 -49.65
C LEU A 3 36.54 -9.87 -49.00
N ALA A 4 37.50 -9.09 -48.50
CA ALA A 4 38.93 -9.27 -48.24
C ALA A 4 39.50 -7.99 -47.56
N THR A 5 40.38 -8.19 -46.57
CA THR A 5 41.72 -7.56 -46.37
C THR A 5 41.91 -6.04 -46.41
N MET A 6 42.59 -5.49 -45.40
CA MET A 6 44.06 -5.23 -45.37
C MET A 6 44.39 -4.47 -44.07
N ASP A 7 45.21 -5.03 -43.17
CA ASP A 7 46.68 -4.86 -43.06
C ASP A 7 47.11 -3.40 -42.73
N GLY A 8 47.95 -3.14 -41.74
CA GLY A 8 48.73 -4.03 -40.89
C GLY A 8 49.61 -3.28 -39.88
N GLY A 9 50.01 -4.00 -38.84
CA GLY A 9 51.38 -4.01 -38.34
C GLY A 9 51.76 -2.93 -37.32
N SER A 10 52.66 -3.16 -36.38
CA SER A 10 53.40 -4.34 -35.95
C SER A 10 54.22 -3.89 -34.74
N VAL A 11 54.22 -4.69 -33.67
CA VAL A 11 55.41 -5.14 -32.94
C VAL A 11 56.28 -4.09 -32.20
N GLY A 12 56.54 -4.39 -30.91
CA GLY A 12 57.82 -4.13 -30.26
C GLY A 12 57.70 -3.59 -28.84
N ALA A 13 57.50 -4.46 -27.84
CA ALA A 13 58.58 -5.04 -27.01
C ALA A 13 59.19 -4.04 -26.01
N ARG A 14 58.84 -4.19 -24.72
CA ARG A 14 59.67 -4.78 -23.63
C ARG A 14 60.83 -3.89 -23.14
N SER A 15 60.78 -3.58 -21.84
CA SER A 15 61.88 -3.59 -20.85
C SER A 15 61.39 -2.84 -19.61
N GLU A 16 60.81 -3.52 -18.61
CA GLU A 16 61.53 -4.05 -17.44
C GLU A 16 62.37 -3.03 -16.65
N LYS A 17 61.84 -2.66 -15.47
CA LYS A 17 62.47 -2.60 -14.12
C LYS A 17 63.66 -1.63 -13.87
N PRO A 18 64.05 -1.33 -12.61
CA PRO A 18 63.35 -1.55 -11.33
C PRO A 18 63.43 -0.36 -10.31
N ALA A 19 62.56 -0.46 -9.30
CA ALA A 19 62.79 -0.38 -7.85
C ALA A 19 63.43 0.83 -7.13
N ASP A 20 63.01 0.88 -5.86
CA ASP A 20 63.52 1.55 -4.66
C ASP A 20 62.93 2.94 -4.40
N GLY A 21 62.24 3.22 -3.30
CA GLY A 21 62.22 2.55 -2.00
C GLY A 21 62.42 3.59 -0.90
N ALA A 22 61.72 3.43 0.23
CA ALA A 22 61.74 4.23 1.47
C ALA A 22 60.85 5.50 1.47
N LYS A 23 59.69 5.48 2.13
CA LYS A 23 59.36 5.39 3.57
C LYS A 23 59.24 6.77 4.27
N TRP A 24 58.02 7.01 4.73
CA TRP A 24 57.61 7.62 6.01
C TRP A 24 57.61 9.15 6.17
N GLY A 25 56.47 9.69 6.60
CA GLY A 25 56.45 10.77 7.60
C GLY A 25 55.59 12.01 7.34
N LEU A 26 54.31 11.92 7.72
CA LEU A 26 53.47 12.93 8.39
C LEU A 26 53.61 14.46 8.12
N ARG A 27 52.43 15.01 7.77
CA ARG A 27 51.79 16.28 8.23
C ARG A 27 52.23 17.65 7.66
N ALA A 28 51.31 18.18 6.85
CA ALA A 28 50.57 19.43 7.06
C ALA A 28 51.14 20.79 6.55
N ILE A 29 50.32 21.38 5.65
CA ILE A 29 49.99 22.80 5.40
C ILE A 29 50.95 23.62 4.52
N GLY A 30 50.43 24.14 3.41
CA GLY A 30 51.00 25.29 2.70
C GLY A 30 50.49 25.50 1.28
N ARG A 31 49.73 26.58 1.08
CA ARG A 31 49.12 27.03 -0.19
C ARG A 31 50.14 27.34 -1.30
N ALA A 32 49.63 27.22 -2.53
CA ALA A 32 49.79 28.12 -3.69
C ALA A 32 50.58 27.62 -4.92
N ALA A 33 49.93 27.85 -6.06
CA ALA A 33 50.48 28.30 -7.34
C ALA A 33 50.84 27.26 -8.43
N SER A 34 49.88 27.09 -9.35
CA SER A 34 49.99 27.51 -10.76
C SER A 34 50.45 26.50 -11.85
N VAL A 35 49.79 26.65 -13.01
CA VAL A 35 50.31 26.64 -14.41
C VAL A 35 49.85 25.48 -15.34
N VAL A 36 48.83 25.83 -16.15
CA VAL A 36 48.74 25.76 -17.64
C VAL A 36 48.32 24.47 -18.36
N GLY A 37 47.20 24.62 -19.08
CA GLY A 37 47.07 24.35 -20.53
C GLY A 37 46.17 23.16 -20.89
N ALA A 38 45.22 23.21 -21.83
CA ALA A 38 44.67 24.27 -22.66
C ALA A 38 43.33 23.76 -23.22
N ILE A 39 42.25 24.53 -23.09
CA ILE A 39 40.92 24.23 -23.65
C ILE A 39 40.78 24.98 -24.98
N ALA A 40 40.26 24.27 -25.99
CA ALA A 40 40.03 24.75 -27.34
C ALA A 40 38.93 25.83 -27.39
N LEU A 41 39.22 26.87 -28.17
CA LEU A 41 38.40 28.06 -28.38
C LEU A 41 37.41 27.81 -29.54
N VAL A 42 36.10 27.86 -29.28
CA VAL A 42 35.07 28.08 -30.32
C VAL A 42 34.40 29.42 -30.01
N ALA A 43 34.56 30.37 -30.92
CA ALA A 43 33.97 31.70 -30.84
C ALA A 43 32.53 31.67 -31.36
N GLY A 44 31.58 32.07 -30.51
CA GLY A 44 30.18 32.32 -30.86
C GLY A 44 29.66 33.53 -30.08
N LEU A 45 29.45 34.63 -30.81
CA LEU A 45 28.65 35.83 -30.55
C LEU A 45 28.08 36.02 -29.12
N GLY A 46 28.62 37.01 -28.39
CA GLY A 46 28.08 37.46 -27.11
C GLY A 46 26.78 38.26 -27.27
N VAL A 47 25.70 37.71 -26.71
CA VAL A 47 24.58 38.50 -26.16
C VAL A 47 24.97 38.82 -24.72
N VAL A 48 24.99 40.11 -24.37
CA VAL A 48 25.17 40.54 -22.98
C VAL A 48 23.86 40.21 -22.25
N ALA A 49 23.81 39.07 -21.58
CA ALA A 49 22.78 38.80 -20.58
C ALA A 49 23.04 39.72 -19.38
N SER A 50 22.02 40.52 -19.02
CA SER A 50 21.97 41.18 -17.71
C SER A 50 22.20 40.14 -16.60
N PRO A 51 22.79 40.50 -15.46
CA PRO A 51 22.80 39.60 -14.31
C PRO A 51 21.34 39.34 -13.94
N THR A 52 20.84 38.16 -14.28
CA THR A 52 19.62 37.62 -13.67
C THR A 52 19.92 37.59 -12.18
N THR A 53 19.16 38.37 -11.41
CA THR A 53 18.95 38.09 -10.00
C THR A 53 18.70 36.58 -9.88
N PRO A 54 19.39 35.86 -8.97
CA PRO A 54 18.99 34.48 -8.69
C PRO A 54 17.49 34.49 -8.41
N PRO A 55 16.73 33.47 -8.86
CA PRO A 55 15.34 33.35 -8.45
C PRO A 55 15.30 33.51 -6.94
N SER A 56 14.38 34.34 -6.46
CA SER A 56 14.04 34.38 -5.03
C SER A 56 13.95 32.93 -4.57
N ALA A 57 14.59 32.61 -3.44
CA ALA A 57 14.34 31.37 -2.74
C ALA A 57 12.82 31.18 -2.74
N TRP A 58 12.36 30.13 -3.43
CA TRP A 58 10.95 29.78 -3.48
C TRP A 58 10.45 29.81 -2.05
N ALA A 59 9.34 30.49 -1.79
CA ALA A 59 8.68 30.39 -0.51
C ALA A 59 8.53 28.90 -0.22
N ALA A 60 8.86 28.48 1.00
CA ALA A 60 8.73 27.10 1.41
C ALA A 60 7.33 26.60 1.01
N TYR A 61 7.29 25.48 0.32
CA TYR A 61 6.06 24.79 -0.02
C TYR A 61 5.24 24.61 1.27
N PRO A 62 3.94 24.90 1.29
CA PRO A 62 3.13 24.64 2.49
C PRO A 62 3.00 23.12 2.66
N GLY A 63 3.23 22.59 3.87
CA GLY A 63 3.18 21.12 4.12
C GLY A 63 1.83 20.45 3.83
N THR A 64 0.79 21.25 3.60
CA THR A 64 -0.49 20.84 3.01
C THR A 64 -0.99 21.95 2.09
N PHE A 65 -1.67 21.62 0.98
CA PHE A 65 -2.33 22.60 0.12
C PHE A 65 -3.69 22.12 -0.40
N ASN A 66 -4.58 23.06 -0.75
CA ASN A 66 -5.82 22.81 -1.48
C ASN A 66 -5.65 23.27 -2.94
N PRO A 67 -5.69 22.36 -3.95
CA PRO A 67 -5.47 22.73 -5.35
C PRO A 67 -6.52 23.72 -5.89
N LEU A 68 -7.75 23.69 -5.35
CA LEU A 68 -8.84 24.58 -5.74
C LEU A 68 -8.83 25.90 -4.94
N ALA A 69 -7.84 26.13 -4.06
CA ALA A 69 -7.58 27.47 -3.51
C ALA A 69 -7.28 28.48 -4.65
N MET A 70 -6.74 27.99 -5.78
CA MET A 70 -6.54 28.77 -7.00
C MET A 70 -7.84 29.30 -7.61
N ASN A 71 -9.00 28.69 -7.32
CA ASN A 71 -10.30 29.21 -7.74
C ASN A 71 -10.74 30.43 -6.91
N GLY A 72 -10.06 30.81 -5.83
CA GLY A 72 -10.43 31.99 -5.03
C GLY A 72 -11.85 31.94 -4.45
N GLY A 73 -12.41 30.74 -4.29
CA GLY A 73 -13.80 30.49 -3.89
C GLY A 73 -14.83 30.58 -5.03
N PHE A 74 -14.41 30.83 -6.28
CA PHE A 74 -15.29 30.75 -7.44
C PHE A 74 -15.63 29.28 -7.72
N THR A 75 -16.89 29.03 -8.05
CA THR A 75 -17.39 27.70 -8.41
C THR A 75 -16.82 27.25 -9.74
N VAL A 76 -16.77 28.15 -10.71
CA VAL A 76 -16.14 27.90 -12.00
C VAL A 76 -15.11 28.98 -12.27
N TYR A 77 -13.91 28.57 -12.60
CA TYR A 77 -12.85 29.44 -13.06
C TYR A 77 -12.31 28.96 -14.41
N ALA A 78 -12.54 29.75 -15.45
CA ALA A 78 -11.81 29.65 -16.70
C ALA A 78 -10.66 30.65 -16.69
N ARG A 79 -9.43 30.18 -16.86
CA ARG A 79 -8.25 31.06 -16.90
C ARG A 79 -8.27 31.98 -18.11
N GLU A 80 -8.86 31.53 -19.21
CA GLU A 80 -9.08 32.26 -20.46
C GLU A 80 -10.60 32.40 -20.71
N ASP A 81 -11.16 31.67 -21.68
CA ASP A 81 -12.56 31.83 -22.08
C ASP A 81 -13.53 30.87 -21.37
N LEU A 82 -14.72 31.39 -21.03
CA LEU A 82 -15.83 30.64 -20.45
C LEU A 82 -17.04 30.65 -21.39
N VAL A 83 -17.54 29.48 -21.76
CA VAL A 83 -18.78 29.31 -22.55
C VAL A 83 -19.87 28.71 -21.70
N LEU A 84 -20.99 29.43 -21.56
CA LEU A 84 -22.17 29.02 -20.82
C LEU A 84 -23.19 28.43 -21.80
N GLY A 85 -23.21 27.10 -21.90
CA GLY A 85 -24.20 26.31 -22.65
C GLY A 85 -25.20 25.58 -21.74
N ASN A 86 -24.93 25.52 -20.44
CA ASN A 86 -25.76 24.91 -19.41
C ASN A 86 -26.93 25.85 -18.99
N THR A 87 -27.75 25.45 -18.02
CA THR A 87 -29.01 26.16 -17.70
C THR A 87 -28.87 27.17 -16.56
N GLU A 88 -28.13 26.83 -15.50
CA GLU A 88 -27.94 27.64 -14.28
C GLU A 88 -26.62 27.26 -13.60
N THR A 89 -26.02 28.19 -12.86
CA THR A 89 -24.96 27.89 -11.89
C THR A 89 -25.30 28.45 -10.51
N GLU A 90 -25.16 27.63 -9.48
CA GLU A 90 -25.08 28.07 -8.08
C GLU A 90 -23.64 28.51 -7.77
N GLY A 91 -23.48 29.60 -7.01
CA GLY A 91 -22.15 30.09 -6.64
C GLY A 91 -21.67 31.23 -7.51
N SER A 92 -20.39 31.20 -7.89
CA SER A 92 -19.74 32.31 -8.60
C SER A 92 -18.90 31.82 -9.78
N LEU A 93 -18.85 32.61 -10.84
CA LEU A 93 -18.13 32.31 -12.07
C LEU A 93 -17.00 33.34 -12.30
N ALA A 94 -15.85 32.88 -12.76
CA ALA A 94 -14.74 33.73 -13.22
C ALA A 94 -14.27 33.31 -14.63
N ALA A 95 -13.99 34.29 -15.50
CA ALA A 95 -13.39 34.09 -16.81
C ALA A 95 -12.28 35.11 -17.04
N GLY A 96 -11.05 34.66 -17.26
CA GLY A 96 -9.90 35.56 -17.45
C GLY A 96 -10.05 36.48 -18.64
N ASP A 97 -10.48 35.93 -19.77
CA ASP A 97 -10.70 36.66 -21.01
C ASP A 97 -12.19 36.97 -21.24
N ALA A 98 -12.94 36.11 -21.94
CA ALA A 98 -14.33 36.36 -22.27
C ALA A 98 -15.29 35.29 -21.72
N ALA A 99 -16.37 35.74 -21.08
CA ALA A 99 -17.55 34.90 -20.86
C ALA A 99 -18.56 35.06 -22.02
N THR A 100 -19.07 33.95 -22.54
CA THR A 100 -20.05 33.91 -23.63
C THR A 100 -21.24 33.01 -23.27
N TYR A 101 -22.45 33.55 -23.24
CA TYR A 101 -23.67 32.75 -23.11
C TYR A 101 -24.23 32.38 -24.49
N GLN A 102 -24.38 31.08 -24.79
CA GLN A 102 -24.83 30.61 -26.10
C GLN A 102 -26.29 30.12 -26.13
N GLY A 103 -26.99 30.10 -24.99
CA GLY A 103 -28.37 29.60 -24.89
C GLY A 103 -29.46 30.54 -25.43
N GLY A 104 -30.68 30.02 -25.57
CA GLY A 104 -31.84 30.73 -26.13
C GLY A 104 -32.76 31.44 -25.13
N GLY A 105 -32.38 31.51 -23.84
CA GLY A 105 -33.25 31.92 -22.74
C GLY A 105 -32.56 32.82 -21.71
N GLN A 106 -32.91 32.61 -20.43
CA GLN A 106 -32.24 33.23 -19.29
C GLN A 106 -31.27 32.20 -18.68
N TYR A 107 -30.04 32.61 -18.41
CA TYR A 107 -29.06 31.89 -17.61
C TYR A 107 -28.99 32.52 -16.24
N GLU A 108 -29.16 31.75 -15.18
CA GLU A 108 -29.18 32.29 -13.82
C GLU A 108 -27.87 31.97 -13.09
N ILE A 109 -27.35 32.98 -12.37
CA ILE A 109 -26.29 32.82 -11.38
C ILE A 109 -26.92 33.12 -10.03
N ILE A 110 -27.05 32.08 -9.21
CA ILE A 110 -27.80 32.11 -7.96
C ILE A 110 -26.92 31.74 -6.76
N HIS A 111 -27.43 31.93 -5.55
CA HIS A 111 -26.78 31.42 -4.36
C HIS A 111 -27.02 29.92 -4.20
N VAL A 112 -28.28 29.49 -4.19
CA VAL A 112 -28.63 28.08 -4.03
C VAL A 112 -30.09 27.85 -4.48
N ALA A 113 -30.34 26.75 -5.15
CA ALA A 113 -31.66 26.19 -5.41
C ALA A 113 -31.79 24.79 -4.80
N THR A 114 -30.88 23.87 -5.17
CA THR A 114 -30.91 22.47 -4.72
C THR A 114 -29.60 21.93 -4.18
N GLY A 115 -28.47 22.59 -4.45
CA GLY A 115 -27.16 22.24 -3.88
C GLY A 115 -26.99 22.73 -2.44
N THR A 116 -25.78 23.17 -2.10
CA THR A 116 -25.44 23.67 -0.77
C THR A 116 -25.39 25.20 -0.72
N SER A 117 -25.86 25.80 0.38
CA SER A 117 -25.67 27.22 0.67
C SER A 117 -24.39 27.51 1.46
N ASP A 118 -23.69 26.46 1.89
CA ASP A 118 -22.57 26.54 2.84
C ASP A 118 -21.25 26.76 2.10
N TYR A 119 -21.08 27.97 1.55
CA TYR A 119 -19.82 28.43 0.97
C TYR A 119 -19.67 29.94 1.14
N THR A 120 -18.41 30.38 1.14
CA THR A 120 -18.07 31.81 1.19
C THR A 120 -18.08 32.38 -0.22
N ILE A 121 -18.84 33.46 -0.43
CA ILE A 121 -18.83 34.15 -1.72
C ILE A 121 -17.48 34.86 -1.92
N PRO A 122 -16.85 34.77 -3.11
CA PRO A 122 -15.64 35.51 -3.43
C PRO A 122 -15.83 37.02 -3.33
N SER A 123 -14.75 37.75 -3.05
CA SER A 123 -14.76 39.21 -3.01
C SER A 123 -13.76 39.81 -4.01
N VAL A 124 -14.20 40.82 -4.74
CA VAL A 124 -13.38 41.59 -5.69
C VAL A 124 -13.50 43.06 -5.32
N ASP A 125 -12.37 43.69 -5.03
CA ASP A 125 -12.29 45.08 -4.52
C ASP A 125 -13.17 45.33 -3.27
N GLY A 126 -13.37 44.29 -2.45
CA GLY A 126 -14.19 44.35 -1.24
C GLY A 126 -15.70 44.15 -1.47
N ASP A 127 -16.15 43.94 -2.70
CA ASP A 127 -17.55 43.65 -3.01
C ASP A 127 -17.75 42.13 -3.18
N PRO A 128 -18.82 41.52 -2.63
CA PRO A 128 -19.17 40.12 -2.91
C PRO A 128 -19.43 39.97 -4.42
N THR A 129 -18.91 38.93 -5.07
CA THR A 129 -18.92 38.82 -6.54
C THR A 129 -19.47 37.48 -7.01
N ARG A 130 -20.46 37.53 -7.92
CA ARG A 130 -21.05 36.35 -8.60
C ARG A 130 -20.46 36.09 -9.97
N LEU A 131 -20.04 37.16 -10.65
CA LEU A 131 -19.44 37.04 -11.97
C LEU A 131 -18.27 38.01 -12.09
N LEU A 132 -17.07 37.47 -12.28
CA LEU A 132 -15.87 38.23 -12.60
C LEU A 132 -15.40 37.87 -14.01
N VAL A 133 -15.29 38.84 -14.91
CA VAL A 133 -14.86 38.59 -16.28
C VAL A 133 -13.88 39.62 -16.79
N GLY A 134 -12.94 39.20 -17.63
CA GLY A 134 -12.16 40.13 -18.45
C GLY A 134 -13.10 40.99 -19.29
N GLN A 135 -14.03 40.33 -19.99
CA GLN A 135 -15.14 40.93 -20.73
C GLN A 135 -16.32 39.96 -20.85
N TYR A 136 -17.51 40.52 -21.11
CA TYR A 136 -18.67 39.74 -21.53
C TYR A 136 -18.84 39.88 -23.05
N ALA A 137 -18.93 38.76 -23.77
CA ALA A 137 -18.88 38.75 -25.23
C ALA A 137 -20.17 39.32 -25.85
N PRO A 138 -20.10 40.31 -26.77
CA PRO A 138 -21.28 40.82 -27.47
C PRO A 138 -21.95 39.81 -28.41
N SER A 139 -21.26 38.70 -28.71
CA SER A 139 -21.79 37.55 -29.44
C SER A 139 -22.67 36.63 -28.58
N SER A 140 -22.82 36.93 -27.28
CA SER A 140 -23.72 36.20 -26.40
C SER A 140 -25.19 36.34 -26.85
N ASN A 141 -26.00 35.38 -26.45
CA ASN A 141 -27.43 35.34 -26.67
C ASN A 141 -28.20 35.68 -25.37
N GLY A 142 -29.53 35.78 -25.45
CA GLY A 142 -30.41 35.74 -24.27
C GLY A 142 -30.13 36.76 -23.15
N ILE A 143 -30.41 36.32 -21.91
CA ILE A 143 -30.27 37.11 -20.67
C ILE A 143 -29.34 36.35 -19.71
N LEU A 144 -28.29 37.01 -19.24
CA LEU A 144 -27.51 36.54 -18.09
C LEU A 144 -28.02 37.24 -16.83
N ALA A 145 -28.61 36.51 -15.90
CA ALA A 145 -29.24 37.05 -14.71
C ALA A 145 -28.45 36.71 -13.44
N ILE A 146 -27.81 37.73 -12.86
CA ILE A 146 -27.13 37.66 -11.58
C ILE A 146 -28.14 38.03 -10.51
N THR A 147 -28.88 37.03 -10.02
CA THR A 147 -30.00 37.23 -9.08
C THR A 147 -29.59 36.97 -7.64
N SER A 148 -28.55 36.17 -7.42
CA SER A 148 -28.21 35.63 -6.08
C SER A 148 -29.43 35.00 -5.38
N ALA A 149 -30.35 34.40 -6.15
CA ALA A 149 -31.53 33.73 -5.60
C ALA A 149 -31.11 32.61 -4.62
N GLY A 150 -31.92 32.34 -3.59
CA GLY A 150 -31.56 31.41 -2.52
C GLY A 150 -30.96 32.06 -1.27
N THR A 151 -30.69 33.37 -1.29
CA THR A 151 -30.33 34.14 -0.08
C THR A 151 -31.06 35.47 0.01
N THR A 152 -31.21 35.96 1.24
CA THR A 152 -31.63 37.33 1.55
C THR A 152 -30.56 38.11 2.29
N ASP A 153 -29.39 37.50 2.55
CA ASP A 153 -28.26 38.16 3.20
C ASP A 153 -27.56 39.08 2.19
N PRO A 154 -27.51 40.40 2.43
CA PRO A 154 -26.81 41.33 1.55
C PRO A 154 -25.33 40.99 1.34
N ALA A 155 -24.67 40.33 2.30
CA ALA A 155 -23.28 39.90 2.15
C ALA A 155 -23.11 38.75 1.14
N LEU A 156 -24.18 38.04 0.80
CA LEU A 156 -24.20 36.92 -0.16
C LEU A 156 -24.87 37.30 -1.49
N GLN A 157 -25.34 38.55 -1.61
CA GLN A 157 -25.80 39.15 -2.86
C GLN A 157 -24.59 39.67 -3.61
N GLY A 158 -24.13 38.94 -4.61
CA GLY A 158 -22.89 39.30 -5.30
C GLY A 158 -23.10 40.05 -6.61
N ASP A 159 -22.05 40.78 -6.94
CA ASP A 159 -21.96 41.73 -8.04
C ASP A 159 -21.48 41.08 -9.35
N LEU A 160 -21.81 41.75 -10.45
CA LEU A 160 -21.04 41.71 -11.70
C LEU A 160 -19.74 42.50 -11.56
N LYS A 161 -18.61 41.96 -12.03
CA LYS A 161 -17.31 42.63 -12.14
C LYS A 161 -16.70 42.41 -13.52
N MET A 162 -16.32 43.48 -14.19
CA MET A 162 -15.74 43.50 -15.53
C MET A 162 -14.43 44.29 -15.56
N VAL A 163 -13.39 43.70 -16.13
CA VAL A 163 -12.11 44.40 -16.36
C VAL A 163 -12.24 45.40 -17.52
N GLN A 164 -12.92 44.99 -18.59
CA GLN A 164 -13.18 45.84 -19.75
C GLN A 164 -14.09 47.03 -19.40
N ARG A 165 -13.60 48.25 -19.66
CA ARG A 165 -14.36 49.50 -19.49
C ARG A 165 -14.84 50.14 -20.79
N ASP A 166 -14.15 49.87 -21.90
CA ASP A 166 -14.39 50.53 -23.19
C ASP A 166 -15.26 49.69 -24.17
N GLY A 167 -15.98 48.70 -23.65
CA GLY A 167 -16.86 47.81 -24.42
C GLY A 167 -18.18 48.47 -24.87
N PRO A 168 -19.01 47.78 -25.67
CA PRO A 168 -20.28 48.32 -26.15
C PRO A 168 -21.38 48.41 -25.07
N TRP A 169 -21.10 47.93 -23.87
CA TRP A 169 -22.05 47.73 -22.78
C TRP A 169 -22.49 49.04 -22.13
N GLN A 170 -23.80 49.29 -22.14
CA GLN A 170 -24.45 50.49 -21.64
C GLN A 170 -25.52 50.09 -20.61
N GLY A 171 -25.63 50.84 -19.52
CA GLY A 171 -26.59 50.54 -18.47
C GLY A 171 -27.92 51.29 -18.60
N SER A 172 -28.98 50.68 -18.08
CA SER A 172 -30.34 51.20 -17.99
C SER A 172 -30.98 50.82 -16.64
N ASP A 173 -31.97 51.60 -16.20
CA ASP A 173 -32.74 51.33 -14.98
C ASP A 173 -33.75 50.21 -15.22
N ARG A 174 -33.80 49.23 -14.32
CA ARG A 174 -34.87 48.24 -14.26
C ARG A 174 -35.25 48.01 -12.80
N ALA A 175 -36.35 48.62 -12.37
CA ALA A 175 -36.85 48.54 -11.00
C ALA A 175 -35.82 48.94 -9.92
N GLY A 176 -34.94 49.91 -10.22
CA GLY A 176 -33.93 50.44 -9.31
C GLY A 176 -32.58 49.74 -9.36
N TRP A 177 -32.50 48.54 -9.96
CA TRP A 177 -31.25 47.82 -10.18
C TRP A 177 -30.75 47.97 -11.63
N LEU A 178 -29.48 47.61 -11.84
CA LEU A 178 -28.74 47.87 -13.06
C LEU A 178 -28.94 46.76 -14.10
N ARG A 179 -29.46 47.13 -15.26
CA ARG A 179 -29.43 46.30 -16.47
C ARG A 179 -28.38 46.80 -17.45
N VAL A 180 -27.63 45.90 -18.06
CA VAL A 180 -26.57 46.23 -19.03
C VAL A 180 -26.84 45.54 -20.37
N ASN A 181 -26.76 46.28 -21.49
CA ASN A 181 -26.84 45.73 -22.85
C ASN A 181 -26.07 46.61 -23.87
N PRO A 182 -25.88 46.19 -25.14
CA PRO A 182 -25.15 46.99 -26.13
C PRO A 182 -25.86 48.26 -26.63
N ASP A 183 -27.17 48.40 -26.37
CA ASP A 183 -27.98 49.56 -26.76
C ASP A 183 -29.00 49.92 -25.67
N ALA A 184 -28.64 50.87 -24.80
CA ALA A 184 -29.49 51.31 -23.70
C ALA A 184 -30.80 52.00 -24.16
N THR A 185 -30.94 52.34 -25.45
CA THR A 185 -32.23 52.84 -25.99
C THR A 185 -33.23 51.71 -26.25
N GLN A 186 -32.76 50.47 -26.27
CA GLN A 186 -33.55 49.24 -26.39
C GLN A 186 -33.19 48.27 -25.25
N PRO A 187 -33.53 48.60 -23.99
CA PRO A 187 -33.07 47.87 -22.81
C PRO A 187 -33.60 46.44 -22.69
N ASP A 188 -34.53 46.01 -23.55
CA ASP A 188 -35.02 44.62 -23.62
C ASP A 188 -34.48 43.85 -24.84
N LEU A 189 -33.55 44.44 -25.61
CA LEU A 189 -32.88 43.75 -26.70
C LEU A 189 -31.65 42.99 -26.18
N ALA A 190 -31.72 41.66 -26.26
CA ALA A 190 -30.60 40.76 -25.98
C ALA A 190 -29.40 41.02 -26.91
N PRO A 191 -28.15 40.73 -26.47
CA PRO A 191 -27.80 40.17 -25.16
C PRO A 191 -27.94 41.15 -24.00
N ILE A 192 -28.39 40.64 -22.84
CA ILE A 192 -28.61 41.40 -21.62
C ILE A 192 -27.82 40.78 -20.46
N ILE A 193 -27.31 41.63 -19.56
CA ILE A 193 -26.89 41.25 -18.21
C ILE A 193 -27.80 41.96 -17.20
N ASP A 194 -28.43 41.19 -16.32
CA ASP A 194 -29.23 41.69 -15.19
C ASP A 194 -28.39 41.59 -13.91
N ALA A 195 -27.88 42.73 -13.46
CA ALA A 195 -27.02 42.87 -12.28
C ALA A 195 -27.87 43.35 -11.09
N THR A 196 -28.63 42.43 -10.49
CA THR A 196 -29.74 42.78 -9.59
C THR A 196 -29.31 43.38 -8.24
N ALA A 197 -28.06 43.13 -7.81
CA ALA A 197 -27.49 43.71 -6.59
C ALA A 197 -26.96 45.15 -6.77
N GLN A 198 -26.79 45.60 -8.02
CA GLN A 198 -26.11 46.86 -8.33
C GLN A 198 -27.10 47.95 -8.72
N ILE A 199 -26.90 49.17 -8.20
CA ILE A 199 -27.88 50.26 -8.26
C ILE A 199 -27.63 51.14 -9.50
N TYR A 200 -28.68 51.47 -10.25
CA TYR A 200 -28.59 52.41 -11.37
C TYR A 200 -28.69 53.88 -10.91
N PRO A 201 -27.89 54.83 -11.47
CA PRO A 201 -26.79 54.62 -12.42
C PRO A 201 -25.43 54.41 -11.74
N ASP A 202 -25.38 54.46 -10.40
CA ASP A 202 -24.14 54.53 -9.62
C ASP A 202 -23.21 53.33 -9.91
N GLY A 203 -23.76 52.13 -10.10
CA GLY A 203 -23.02 50.91 -10.44
C GLY A 203 -22.27 50.95 -11.78
N LEU A 204 -22.53 51.92 -12.65
CA LEU A 204 -21.75 52.13 -13.89
C LEU A 204 -20.52 53.01 -13.70
N THR A 205 -20.33 53.59 -12.52
CA THR A 205 -19.21 54.49 -12.26
C THR A 205 -17.96 53.66 -11.98
N PRO A 206 -16.89 53.76 -12.79
CA PRO A 206 -15.66 53.02 -12.49
C PRO A 206 -15.08 53.45 -11.14
N PRO A 207 -14.53 52.52 -10.34
CA PRO A 207 -14.00 52.83 -9.02
C PRO A 207 -12.76 53.74 -9.13
N ALA A 208 -12.66 54.72 -8.22
CA ALA A 208 -11.58 55.70 -8.19
C ALA A 208 -10.34 55.23 -7.39
N ALA A 209 -10.44 54.11 -6.67
CA ALA A 209 -9.42 53.48 -5.82
C ALA A 209 -9.65 51.95 -5.78
N GLY A 210 -8.84 51.19 -5.03
CA GLY A 210 -8.98 49.73 -4.86
C GLY A 210 -10.19 49.26 -4.03
N VAL A 211 -11.31 49.98 -4.09
CA VAL A 211 -12.59 49.62 -3.45
C VAL A 211 -13.67 49.72 -4.52
N GLY A 212 -14.41 48.64 -4.74
CA GLY A 212 -15.36 48.52 -5.85
C GLY A 212 -16.61 49.37 -5.66
N ALA A 213 -17.15 49.43 -4.43
CA ALA A 213 -18.29 50.25 -4.04
C ALA A 213 -19.56 50.00 -4.89
N GLY A 214 -19.82 48.73 -5.25
CA GLY A 214 -20.97 48.33 -6.05
C GLY A 214 -20.83 48.66 -7.55
N SER A 215 -19.63 49.02 -8.00
CA SER A 215 -19.34 49.21 -9.43
C SER A 215 -19.31 47.88 -10.17
N ILE A 216 -19.83 47.84 -11.41
CA ILE A 216 -19.65 46.71 -12.31
C ILE A 216 -18.22 46.57 -12.82
N TYR A 217 -17.35 47.56 -12.60
CA TYR A 217 -15.96 47.53 -13.06
C TYR A 217 -15.00 47.20 -11.93
N THR A 218 -13.96 46.43 -12.22
CA THR A 218 -12.84 46.20 -11.31
C THR A 218 -11.96 47.44 -11.19
N ALA A 219 -11.23 47.56 -10.07
CA ALA A 219 -10.23 48.59 -9.87
C ALA A 219 -8.97 48.33 -10.71
N ASP A 220 -8.49 47.08 -10.75
CA ASP A 220 -7.43 46.66 -11.66
C ASP A 220 -7.97 46.48 -13.09
N THR A 221 -7.27 47.05 -14.05
CA THR A 221 -7.57 46.98 -15.49
C THR A 221 -6.44 46.33 -16.28
N SER A 222 -5.51 45.66 -15.59
CA SER A 222 -4.44 44.91 -16.24
C SER A 222 -5.01 43.71 -17.02
N PRO A 223 -4.30 43.20 -18.05
CA PRO A 223 -4.70 41.99 -18.75
C PRO A 223 -4.86 40.77 -17.82
N ASP A 224 -4.06 40.70 -16.76
CA ASP A 224 -4.05 39.58 -15.80
C ASP A 224 -4.94 39.84 -14.58
N ALA A 225 -5.79 40.88 -14.62
CA ALA A 225 -6.54 41.35 -13.44
C ALA A 225 -7.43 40.25 -12.84
N VAL A 226 -8.09 39.44 -13.67
CA VAL A 226 -8.94 38.34 -13.18
C VAL A 226 -8.10 37.32 -12.41
N ALA A 227 -7.01 36.81 -12.99
CA ALA A 227 -6.09 35.90 -12.30
C ALA A 227 -5.56 36.54 -11.00
N GLY A 228 -5.21 37.84 -11.04
CA GLY A 228 -4.77 38.59 -9.87
C GLY A 228 -5.80 38.67 -8.73
N TYR A 229 -7.10 38.60 -9.01
CA TYR A 229 -8.15 38.50 -7.99
C TYR A 229 -8.44 37.07 -7.56
N VAL A 230 -8.55 36.15 -8.52
CA VAL A 230 -9.01 34.77 -8.32
C VAL A 230 -7.91 33.93 -7.66
N GLU A 231 -6.68 34.00 -8.18
CA GLU A 231 -5.54 33.20 -7.71
C GLU A 231 -4.82 33.87 -6.52
N ALA A 232 -5.38 34.93 -5.94
CA ALA A 232 -4.75 35.70 -4.87
C ALA A 232 -4.46 34.88 -3.58
N ASN A 233 -5.24 33.82 -3.37
CA ASN A 233 -5.09 32.89 -2.24
C ASN A 233 -4.45 31.56 -2.67
N ALA A 234 -3.87 31.47 -3.88
CA ALA A 234 -3.19 30.26 -4.32
C ALA A 234 -2.05 29.91 -3.35
N GLU A 235 -2.09 28.67 -2.86
CA GLU A 235 -1.13 28.14 -1.88
C GLU A 235 0.13 27.57 -2.56
N ALA A 236 0.01 27.20 -3.84
CA ALA A 236 1.06 26.75 -4.74
C ALA A 236 0.81 27.31 -6.15
N ASP A 237 1.80 27.27 -7.05
CA ASP A 237 1.57 27.49 -8.48
C ASP A 237 1.13 26.20 -9.21
N TYR A 238 0.72 26.31 -10.47
CA TYR A 238 0.20 25.18 -11.25
C TYR A 238 1.23 24.06 -11.49
N GLU A 239 2.52 24.40 -11.63
CA GLU A 239 3.59 23.42 -11.85
C GLU A 239 3.86 22.65 -10.55
N GLN A 240 3.96 23.38 -9.44
CA GLN A 240 4.09 22.84 -8.09
C GLN A 240 2.92 21.94 -7.66
N ALA A 241 1.69 22.32 -7.99
CA ALA A 241 0.52 21.50 -7.71
C ALA A 241 0.50 20.23 -8.55
N ALA A 242 0.87 20.31 -9.84
CA ALA A 242 0.95 19.15 -10.73
C ALA A 242 2.04 18.16 -10.27
N ASP A 243 3.22 18.65 -9.86
CA ASP A 243 4.30 17.81 -9.35
C ASP A 243 3.90 17.08 -8.05
N CYS A 244 3.23 17.75 -7.12
CA CYS A 244 2.75 17.08 -5.89
C CYS A 244 1.68 16.04 -6.20
N LEU A 245 0.70 16.39 -7.04
CA LEU A 245 -0.39 15.48 -7.39
C LEU A 245 0.14 14.23 -8.10
N ASP A 246 1.09 14.37 -9.04
CA ASP A 246 1.75 13.24 -9.72
C ASP A 246 2.47 12.30 -8.73
N GLY A 247 3.13 12.87 -7.71
CA GLY A 247 3.90 12.13 -6.71
C GLY A 247 3.09 11.50 -5.56
N LEU A 248 1.75 11.61 -5.55
CA LEU A 248 0.96 11.08 -4.42
C LEU A 248 1.02 9.55 -4.30
N VAL A 249 0.96 8.81 -5.40
CA VAL A 249 0.95 7.34 -5.39
C VAL A 249 2.28 6.76 -4.88
N ASP A 250 3.39 7.44 -5.20
CA ASP A 250 4.74 7.06 -4.77
C ASP A 250 5.15 7.74 -3.44
N GLY A 251 4.23 8.46 -2.80
CA GLY A 251 4.50 9.37 -1.69
C GLY A 251 3.43 9.30 -0.58
N PRO A 252 2.82 10.43 -0.18
CA PRO A 252 1.90 10.49 0.97
C PRO A 252 0.47 10.03 0.67
N GLY A 253 0.16 9.66 -0.58
CA GLY A 253 -1.17 9.19 -0.98
C GLY A 253 -1.35 7.70 -0.76
N TYR A 254 -2.56 7.30 -0.39
CA TYR A 254 -2.96 5.90 -0.28
C TYR A 254 -3.51 5.42 -1.63
N PRO A 255 -2.85 4.47 -2.32
CA PRO A 255 -3.38 3.91 -3.55
C PRO A 255 -4.62 3.04 -3.27
N VAL A 256 -5.68 3.24 -4.06
CA VAL A 256 -6.97 2.56 -3.89
C VAL A 256 -7.32 1.77 -5.14
N GLY A 257 -7.44 0.45 -4.99
CA GLY A 257 -7.91 -0.44 -6.05
C GLY A 257 -9.43 -0.53 -6.15
N VAL A 258 -9.90 -1.43 -7.01
CA VAL A 258 -11.33 -1.73 -7.23
C VAL A 258 -11.69 -3.08 -6.63
N ALA A 259 -12.56 -3.08 -5.60
CA ALA A 259 -13.05 -4.28 -4.93
C ALA A 259 -14.14 -5.01 -5.75
N GLU A 260 -14.99 -4.26 -6.45
CA GLU A 260 -16.05 -4.81 -7.33
C GLU A 260 -16.21 -3.92 -8.56
N ASN A 261 -16.34 -4.53 -9.74
CA ASN A 261 -16.63 -3.83 -10.98
C ASN A 261 -17.79 -4.53 -11.72
N ASP A 262 -18.94 -3.84 -11.80
CA ASP A 262 -20.15 -4.29 -12.50
C ASP A 262 -20.41 -3.45 -13.76
N GLY A 263 -19.36 -2.91 -14.37
CA GLY A 263 -19.42 -2.09 -15.58
C GLY A 263 -19.84 -0.65 -15.30
N ASP A 264 -21.12 -0.41 -15.00
CA ASP A 264 -21.63 0.95 -14.75
C ASP A 264 -21.50 1.39 -13.27
N ARG A 265 -21.17 0.45 -12.39
CA ARG A 265 -20.94 0.64 -10.95
C ARG A 265 -19.62 0.01 -10.53
N VAL A 266 -18.82 0.77 -9.79
CA VAL A 266 -17.58 0.30 -9.16
C VAL A 266 -17.66 0.46 -7.65
N VAL A 267 -17.13 -0.51 -6.92
CA VAL A 267 -16.90 -0.42 -5.47
C VAL A 267 -15.40 -0.33 -5.28
N LEU A 268 -14.92 0.78 -4.71
CA LEU A 268 -13.52 0.96 -4.38
C LEU A 268 -13.13 0.07 -3.19
N GLU A 269 -11.88 -0.38 -3.17
CA GLU A 269 -11.27 -0.97 -1.98
C GLU A 269 -11.32 0.02 -0.78
N PRO A 270 -11.17 -0.45 0.46
CA PRO A 270 -11.22 0.43 1.63
C PRO A 270 -10.23 1.58 1.49
N LEU A 271 -10.73 2.80 1.63
CA LEU A 271 -9.95 4.03 1.64
C LEU A 271 -9.08 4.14 2.92
N SER A 272 -8.05 4.97 2.88
CA SER A 272 -7.38 5.52 4.07
C SER A 272 -8.20 6.69 4.69
N PRO A 273 -8.10 6.95 6.01
CA PRO A 273 -8.77 8.06 6.70
C PRO A 273 -7.89 9.29 6.90
N ASP A 274 -6.59 9.15 6.67
CA ASP A 274 -5.52 10.03 7.13
C ASP A 274 -4.60 10.43 5.97
N GLN A 275 -4.74 9.77 4.82
CA GLN A 275 -4.02 10.08 3.61
C GLN A 275 -4.99 10.43 2.47
N PRO A 276 -4.58 11.27 1.52
CA PRO A 276 -5.27 11.42 0.25
C PRO A 276 -5.43 10.06 -0.43
N ASN A 277 -6.65 9.72 -0.82
CA ASN A 277 -6.98 8.45 -1.47
C ASN A 277 -6.87 8.61 -2.97
N VAL A 278 -6.00 7.82 -3.61
CA VAL A 278 -5.69 7.98 -5.02
C VAL A 278 -6.20 6.78 -5.80
N VAL A 279 -7.10 7.04 -6.75
CA VAL A 279 -7.61 6.06 -7.71
C VAL A 279 -7.10 6.44 -9.09
N ASP A 280 -6.50 5.48 -9.79
CA ASP A 280 -6.20 5.62 -11.21
C ASP A 280 -7.52 5.59 -12.02
N TYR A 281 -7.77 6.61 -12.83
CA TYR A 281 -8.95 6.68 -13.68
C TYR A 281 -9.09 5.45 -14.58
N ASP A 282 -8.00 4.86 -15.06
CA ASP A 282 -8.05 3.70 -15.94
C ASP A 282 -8.72 2.49 -15.27
N ASP A 283 -8.68 2.38 -13.94
CA ASP A 283 -9.32 1.31 -13.17
C ASP A 283 -10.84 1.46 -13.07
N ILE A 284 -11.34 2.69 -13.18
CA ILE A 284 -12.77 3.03 -13.06
C ILE A 284 -13.38 3.56 -14.37
N ALA A 285 -12.63 3.53 -15.47
CA ALA A 285 -13.07 4.07 -16.75
C ALA A 285 -14.39 3.43 -17.22
N GLY A 286 -15.35 4.27 -17.58
CA GLY A 286 -16.70 3.87 -17.99
C GLY A 286 -17.70 3.68 -16.84
N ALA A 287 -17.28 3.78 -15.58
CA ALA A 287 -18.18 3.77 -14.43
C ALA A 287 -19.05 5.04 -14.40
N THR A 288 -20.29 4.89 -13.95
CA THR A 288 -21.22 6.02 -13.74
C THR A 288 -21.60 6.21 -12.27
N ASP A 289 -21.24 5.23 -11.42
CA ASP A 289 -21.59 5.13 -10.02
C ASP A 289 -20.38 4.59 -9.23
N ILE A 290 -19.84 5.41 -8.33
CA ILE A 290 -18.75 5.05 -7.42
C ILE A 290 -19.35 4.76 -6.04
N GLN A 291 -19.07 3.56 -5.54
CA GLN A 291 -19.41 3.12 -4.20
C GLN A 291 -18.14 2.84 -3.41
N PHE A 292 -18.26 2.94 -2.09
CA PHE A 292 -17.17 2.64 -1.16
C PHE A 292 -17.39 1.28 -0.53
N SER A 293 -16.29 0.58 -0.23
CA SER A 293 -16.34 -0.69 0.48
C SER A 293 -17.22 -0.56 1.75
N PRO A 294 -18.17 -1.49 1.98
CA PRO A 294 -19.04 -1.45 3.16
C PRO A 294 -18.23 -1.36 4.45
N ASP A 295 -18.68 -0.51 5.37
CA ASP A 295 -18.05 -0.26 6.68
C ASP A 295 -16.61 0.29 6.59
N GLY A 296 -16.15 0.62 5.39
CA GLY A 296 -14.86 1.26 5.13
C GLY A 296 -14.93 2.79 5.17
N PRO A 297 -13.77 3.45 5.12
CA PRO A 297 -13.67 4.90 5.23
C PRO A 297 -14.19 5.55 3.95
N THR A 298 -14.83 6.71 4.08
CA THR A 298 -15.37 7.47 2.95
C THR A 298 -14.59 8.79 2.77
N PRO A 299 -14.67 9.44 1.61
CA PRO A 299 -13.90 10.66 1.35
C PRO A 299 -14.24 11.78 2.34
N GLY A 300 -13.21 12.46 2.83
CA GLY A 300 -13.31 13.55 3.81
C GLY A 300 -12.26 14.66 3.59
N ALA A 301 -12.22 15.65 4.48
CA ALA A 301 -11.33 16.81 4.32
C ALA A 301 -9.83 16.45 4.47
N ALA A 302 -9.52 15.52 5.38
CA ALA A 302 -8.14 15.04 5.60
C ALA A 302 -7.75 13.90 4.64
N ASN A 303 -8.74 13.21 4.08
CA ASN A 303 -8.57 12.02 3.22
C ASN A 303 -9.43 12.12 1.95
N PRO A 304 -9.22 13.16 1.11
CA PRO A 304 -10.03 13.35 -0.08
C PRO A 304 -9.83 12.18 -1.05
N LEU A 305 -10.84 11.91 -1.88
CA LEU A 305 -10.71 10.99 -3.01
C LEU A 305 -10.25 11.77 -4.25
N ILE A 306 -9.10 11.36 -4.76
CA ILE A 306 -8.43 11.94 -5.92
C ILE A 306 -8.47 10.90 -7.03
N ILE A 307 -9.13 11.24 -8.12
CA ILE A 307 -9.21 10.42 -9.32
C ILE A 307 -8.21 10.98 -10.31
N GLN A 308 -7.06 10.31 -10.44
CA GLN A 308 -5.98 10.74 -11.31
C GLN A 308 -6.27 10.36 -12.76
N VAL A 309 -6.33 11.36 -13.62
CA VAL A 309 -6.54 11.17 -15.06
C VAL A 309 -5.19 11.22 -15.77
N PRO A 310 -4.80 10.17 -16.50
CA PRO A 310 -3.47 10.10 -17.11
C PRO A 310 -3.28 11.12 -18.23
N ALA A 311 -2.03 11.53 -18.42
CA ALA A 311 -1.64 12.45 -19.49
C ALA A 311 -2.06 11.95 -20.88
N GLY A 312 -2.56 12.86 -21.72
CA GLY A 312 -3.02 12.54 -23.07
C GLY A 312 -4.46 12.06 -23.17
N THR A 313 -5.19 11.97 -22.06
CA THR A 313 -6.64 11.69 -22.03
C THR A 313 -7.42 12.83 -22.69
N THR A 314 -8.32 12.49 -23.61
CA THR A 314 -9.21 13.45 -24.30
C THR A 314 -10.68 13.28 -23.95
N HIS A 315 -11.03 12.22 -23.21
CA HIS A 315 -12.40 11.88 -22.83
C HIS A 315 -12.41 11.21 -21.45
N VAL A 316 -13.22 11.73 -20.53
CA VAL A 316 -13.41 11.21 -19.17
C VAL A 316 -14.89 10.95 -18.95
N ASP A 317 -15.22 9.74 -18.53
CA ASP A 317 -16.57 9.37 -18.10
C ASP A 317 -16.73 9.78 -16.62
N GLY A 318 -17.46 10.86 -16.38
CA GLY A 318 -17.71 11.37 -15.04
C GLY A 318 -18.77 10.54 -14.29
N ALA A 319 -18.48 10.23 -13.03
CA ALA A 319 -19.34 9.42 -12.17
C ALA A 319 -19.89 10.23 -10.99
N ARG A 320 -21.01 9.75 -10.43
CA ARG A 320 -21.49 10.21 -9.11
C ARG A 320 -20.96 9.28 -8.01
N ALA A 321 -20.98 9.72 -6.76
CA ALA A 321 -20.74 8.84 -5.62
C ALA A 321 -22.02 8.57 -4.82
N ASP A 322 -22.11 7.38 -4.25
CA ASP A 322 -23.23 6.96 -3.41
C ASP A 322 -22.87 7.05 -1.91
N PRO A 323 -23.70 7.66 -1.05
CA PRO A 323 -24.96 8.35 -1.37
C PRO A 323 -24.75 9.66 -2.12
N VAL A 324 -25.62 9.91 -3.10
CA VAL A 324 -25.59 11.07 -4.00
C VAL A 324 -25.31 12.40 -3.28
N GLY A 325 -24.25 13.09 -3.73
CA GLY A 325 -23.88 14.44 -3.27
C GLY A 325 -23.27 14.51 -1.87
N ALA A 326 -23.19 13.39 -1.13
CA ALA A 326 -22.66 13.37 0.23
C ALA A 326 -21.15 13.67 0.29
N TYR A 327 -20.41 13.27 -0.74
CA TYR A 327 -18.94 13.34 -0.77
C TYR A 327 -18.39 14.31 -1.82
N ALA A 328 -19.25 15.05 -2.52
CA ALA A 328 -18.86 15.94 -3.62
C ALA A 328 -17.80 16.99 -3.21
N ALA A 329 -17.85 17.50 -1.97
CA ALA A 329 -16.86 18.44 -1.44
C ALA A 329 -15.49 17.81 -1.14
N TYR A 330 -15.38 16.49 -1.13
CA TYR A 330 -14.17 15.72 -0.79
C TYR A 330 -13.69 14.85 -1.95
N MET A 331 -14.31 14.99 -3.12
CA MET A 331 -13.93 14.30 -4.34
C MET A 331 -13.35 15.26 -5.35
N PHE A 332 -12.35 14.79 -6.06
CA PHE A 332 -11.54 15.61 -6.93
C PHE A 332 -11.05 14.82 -8.15
N TRP A 333 -11.39 15.29 -9.35
CA TRP A 333 -10.91 14.77 -10.63
C TRP A 333 -9.66 15.55 -11.03
N ASP A 334 -8.52 14.89 -10.90
CA ASP A 334 -7.22 15.47 -11.19
C ASP A 334 -6.86 15.29 -12.66
N LEU A 335 -6.94 16.38 -13.42
CA LEU A 335 -6.50 16.48 -14.81
C LEU A 335 -5.27 17.38 -14.93
N SER A 336 -4.47 17.54 -13.86
CA SER A 336 -3.27 18.40 -13.85
C SER A 336 -2.26 18.04 -14.93
N GLN A 337 -2.16 16.76 -15.28
CA GLN A 337 -1.29 16.21 -16.33
C GLN A 337 -1.91 16.26 -17.74
N VAL A 338 -3.18 16.65 -17.88
CA VAL A 338 -3.88 16.71 -19.17
C VAL A 338 -3.66 18.08 -19.83
N THR A 339 -3.39 18.08 -21.13
CA THR A 339 -3.23 19.28 -21.96
C THR A 339 -4.02 19.16 -23.25
N GLY A 340 -4.44 20.30 -23.83
CA GLY A 340 -5.26 20.31 -25.04
C GLY A 340 -6.75 20.09 -24.75
N ASP A 341 -7.51 19.63 -25.73
CA ASP A 341 -8.97 19.49 -25.63
C ASP A 341 -9.35 18.21 -24.88
N VAL A 342 -10.19 18.33 -23.85
CA VAL A 342 -10.72 17.21 -23.06
C VAL A 342 -12.21 17.40 -22.75
N GLU A 343 -12.97 16.32 -22.90
CA GLU A 343 -14.39 16.27 -22.53
C GLU A 343 -14.57 15.44 -21.24
N VAL A 344 -15.25 15.99 -20.24
CA VAL A 344 -15.69 15.27 -19.03
C VAL A 344 -17.21 15.17 -19.07
N VAL A 345 -17.71 13.96 -19.33
CA VAL A 345 -19.12 13.76 -19.67
C VAL A 345 -19.80 12.74 -18.77
N SER A 346 -21.07 12.98 -18.46
CA SER A 346 -21.94 11.99 -17.83
C SER A 346 -23.33 12.01 -18.46
N GLY A 347 -23.95 10.84 -18.55
CA GLY A 347 -25.38 10.71 -18.89
C GLY A 347 -26.31 11.27 -17.80
N GLY A 348 -25.76 11.63 -16.64
CA GLY A 348 -26.47 12.21 -15.51
C GLY A 348 -25.55 13.11 -14.67
N ARG A 349 -25.42 12.75 -13.40
CA ARG A 349 -24.71 13.53 -12.38
C ARG A 349 -23.21 13.22 -12.37
N ILE A 350 -22.41 14.25 -12.08
CA ILE A 350 -20.99 14.11 -11.70
C ILE A 350 -20.84 14.65 -10.28
N ASP A 351 -20.18 13.91 -9.39
CA ASP A 351 -19.80 14.39 -8.07
C ASP A 351 -18.28 14.62 -8.01
N GLY A 352 -17.86 15.71 -7.38
CA GLY A 352 -16.45 16.09 -7.22
C GLY A 352 -16.02 17.26 -8.10
N SER A 353 -14.99 17.96 -7.65
CA SER A 353 -14.41 19.11 -8.37
C SER A 353 -13.51 18.65 -9.52
N ILE A 354 -13.49 19.38 -10.63
CA ILE A 354 -12.65 19.10 -11.82
C ILE A 354 -11.54 20.15 -11.91
N TYR A 355 -10.28 19.71 -11.96
CA TYR A 355 -9.12 20.60 -12.09
C TYR A 355 -8.27 20.22 -13.27
N ALA A 356 -8.34 21.05 -14.30
CA ALA A 356 -7.67 20.86 -15.58
C ALA A 356 -6.96 22.17 -15.99
N PRO A 357 -6.00 22.68 -15.18
CA PRO A 357 -5.44 24.03 -15.33
C PRO A 357 -4.81 24.32 -16.69
N ASN A 358 -4.37 23.27 -17.39
CA ASN A 358 -3.67 23.35 -18.67
C ASN A 358 -4.48 22.78 -19.85
N ALA A 359 -5.76 22.49 -19.67
CA ALA A 359 -6.62 21.88 -20.68
C ALA A 359 -7.80 22.78 -21.08
N ASN A 360 -8.24 22.64 -22.34
CA ASN A 360 -9.50 23.19 -22.83
C ASN A 360 -10.61 22.19 -22.46
N LEU A 361 -11.29 22.49 -21.37
CA LEU A 361 -12.23 21.59 -20.71
C LEU A 361 -13.66 21.83 -21.21
N THR A 362 -14.31 20.77 -21.69
CA THR A 362 -15.76 20.74 -21.90
C THR A 362 -16.39 19.83 -20.87
N VAL A 363 -17.33 20.34 -20.07
CA VAL A 363 -18.05 19.57 -19.05
C VAL A 363 -19.49 19.41 -19.46
N GLN A 364 -19.98 18.17 -19.52
CA GLN A 364 -21.38 17.85 -19.79
C GLN A 364 -21.96 17.02 -18.64
N ALA A 365 -22.76 17.66 -17.78
CA ALA A 365 -23.35 17.02 -16.60
C ALA A 365 -24.76 17.56 -16.29
N SER A 366 -25.56 16.81 -15.55
CA SER A 366 -26.90 17.20 -15.12
C SER A 366 -27.26 16.58 -13.76
N PRO A 367 -26.88 17.20 -12.63
CA PRO A 367 -25.98 18.35 -12.48
C PRO A 367 -24.49 17.93 -12.29
N LEU A 368 -23.59 18.91 -12.27
CA LEU A 368 -22.25 18.77 -11.66
C LEU A 368 -22.30 19.28 -10.22
N ASP A 369 -21.89 18.47 -9.25
CA ASP A 369 -21.69 18.87 -7.86
C ASP A 369 -20.20 19.02 -7.56
N GLY A 370 -19.66 20.24 -7.71
CA GLY A 370 -18.23 20.50 -7.52
C GLY A 370 -17.79 21.85 -8.06
N GLN A 371 -16.48 22.13 -7.93
CA GLN A 371 -15.83 23.25 -8.62
C GLN A 371 -15.27 22.84 -9.98
N VAL A 372 -15.04 23.82 -10.84
CA VAL A 372 -14.36 23.64 -12.14
C VAL A 372 -13.22 24.63 -12.26
N LEU A 373 -12.04 24.13 -12.63
CA LEU A 373 -10.89 24.92 -13.06
C LEU A 373 -10.41 24.41 -14.42
N GLY A 374 -10.25 25.30 -15.40
CA GLY A 374 -9.75 24.96 -16.73
C GLY A 374 -9.00 26.11 -17.41
N GLN A 375 -8.20 25.82 -18.44
CA GLN A 375 -7.63 26.87 -19.27
C GLN A 375 -8.76 27.62 -20.01
N ASN A 376 -9.50 26.88 -20.83
CA ASN A 376 -10.78 27.29 -21.39
C ASN A 376 -11.87 26.35 -20.82
N VAL A 377 -13.06 26.87 -20.53
CA VAL A 377 -14.15 26.06 -19.97
C VAL A 377 -15.42 26.22 -20.80
N VAL A 378 -15.99 25.10 -21.23
CA VAL A 378 -17.33 25.02 -21.83
C VAL A 378 -18.22 24.21 -20.90
N LEU A 379 -19.31 24.81 -20.42
CA LEU A 379 -20.30 24.13 -19.60
C LEU A 379 -21.51 23.77 -20.46
N GLU A 380 -21.85 22.49 -20.53
CA GLU A 380 -23.01 21.96 -21.24
C GLU A 380 -23.90 21.13 -20.30
N GLY A 381 -25.16 20.92 -20.69
CA GLY A 381 -26.11 20.10 -19.93
C GLY A 381 -26.97 20.91 -18.96
N GLY A 382 -27.05 20.44 -17.71
CA GLY A 382 -27.95 20.91 -16.65
C GLY A 382 -27.40 22.06 -15.82
N GLU A 383 -27.27 21.85 -14.51
CA GLU A 383 -26.89 22.85 -13.51
C GLU A 383 -25.50 22.53 -12.95
N VAL A 384 -24.80 23.55 -12.44
CA VAL A 384 -23.58 23.38 -11.62
C VAL A 384 -23.90 23.81 -10.21
N HIS A 385 -23.71 22.93 -9.23
CA HIS A 385 -23.90 23.20 -7.81
C HIS A 385 -22.58 23.53 -7.12
N SER A 386 -22.64 24.46 -6.16
CA SER A 386 -21.46 25.05 -5.52
C SER A 386 -20.90 24.21 -4.36
N PHE A 387 -20.35 23.04 -4.67
CA PHE A 387 -19.60 22.24 -3.69
C PHE A 387 -18.12 22.64 -3.74
N ILE A 388 -17.71 23.54 -2.83
CA ILE A 388 -16.31 23.95 -2.70
C ILE A 388 -15.49 22.76 -2.19
N PHE A 389 -14.39 22.47 -2.87
CA PHE A 389 -13.49 21.40 -2.45
C PHE A 389 -12.88 21.75 -1.08
N ALA A 390 -13.15 20.90 -0.10
CA ALA A 390 -12.75 21.10 1.29
C ALA A 390 -11.52 20.27 1.68
N GLY A 391 -11.00 19.46 0.75
CA GLY A 391 -9.83 18.62 0.99
C GLY A 391 -8.53 19.42 1.10
N THR A 392 -7.61 18.93 1.93
CA THR A 392 -6.21 19.37 1.97
C THR A 392 -5.30 18.20 1.61
N ILE A 393 -4.31 18.45 0.75
CA ILE A 393 -3.37 17.45 0.26
C ILE A 393 -2.01 17.75 0.89
N SER A 394 -1.45 16.80 1.65
CA SER A 394 -0.08 16.90 2.10
C SER A 394 0.88 16.40 1.04
N CYS A 395 1.98 17.12 0.85
CA CYS A 395 3.08 16.71 -0.03
C CYS A 395 4.34 16.34 0.77
N ASP A 396 4.29 16.47 2.10
CA ASP A 396 5.33 16.05 3.03
C ASP A 396 4.93 14.66 3.56
N ALA A 397 5.72 13.62 3.27
CA ALA A 397 5.59 12.38 4.04
C ALA A 397 6.28 12.60 5.41
N ASP A 398 5.72 12.08 6.50
CA ASP A 398 6.36 12.10 7.84
C ASP A 398 7.10 10.79 8.16
N SER A 399 6.90 9.77 7.33
CA SER A 399 7.54 8.46 7.42
C SER A 399 7.88 7.91 6.04
N GLY A 400 8.73 6.88 6.01
CA GLY A 400 9.03 6.11 4.82
C GLY A 400 9.51 4.72 5.18
N THR A 401 9.89 3.95 4.17
CA THR A 401 10.30 2.56 4.35
C THR A 401 11.44 2.21 3.41
N PHE A 402 11.85 0.95 3.42
CA PHE A 402 12.85 0.44 2.51
C PHE A 402 12.51 -0.97 2.00
N GLU A 403 13.12 -1.33 0.89
CA GLU A 403 13.07 -2.66 0.30
C GLU A 403 14.47 -3.13 -0.05
N VAL A 404 14.67 -4.45 0.00
CA VAL A 404 15.96 -5.08 -0.31
C VAL A 404 15.77 -6.12 -1.41
N ALA A 405 16.60 -6.06 -2.44
CA ALA A 405 16.63 -7.01 -3.54
C ALA A 405 17.97 -7.76 -3.61
N LYS A 406 17.93 -8.99 -4.11
CA LYS A 406 19.14 -9.81 -4.29
C LYS A 406 19.72 -9.69 -5.70
N ALA A 407 21.03 -9.58 -5.78
CA ALA A 407 21.79 -9.82 -7.01
C ALA A 407 22.81 -10.96 -6.82
N LEU A 408 23.08 -11.70 -7.90
CA LEU A 408 24.06 -12.78 -7.94
C LEU A 408 25.08 -12.54 -9.06
N SER A 409 26.33 -12.87 -8.78
CA SER A 409 27.46 -12.83 -9.70
C SER A 409 28.23 -14.14 -9.66
N GLY A 410 28.64 -14.66 -10.80
CA GLY A 410 29.41 -15.90 -10.91
C GLY A 410 28.62 -17.21 -10.74
N ILE A 411 27.38 -17.15 -10.27
CA ILE A 411 26.40 -18.25 -10.23
C ILE A 411 25.03 -17.75 -10.72
N ALA A 412 24.30 -18.57 -11.48
CA ALA A 412 22.94 -18.22 -11.90
C ALA A 412 21.92 -18.65 -10.82
N PRO A 413 20.78 -17.95 -10.67
CA PRO A 413 19.72 -18.37 -9.74
C PRO A 413 19.22 -19.81 -9.97
N ASP A 414 19.20 -20.27 -11.23
CA ASP A 414 18.79 -21.63 -11.60
C ASP A 414 19.78 -22.72 -11.15
N ASP A 415 21.01 -22.34 -10.80
CA ASP A 415 22.03 -23.24 -10.25
C ASP A 415 21.87 -23.41 -8.73
N LEU A 416 20.96 -22.66 -8.09
CA LEU A 416 20.59 -22.79 -6.69
C LEU A 416 19.35 -23.69 -6.51
N PRO A 417 19.15 -24.27 -5.31
CA PRO A 417 17.88 -24.93 -4.99
C PRO A 417 16.69 -23.99 -5.23
N ALA A 418 15.59 -24.53 -5.77
CA ALA A 418 14.40 -23.74 -6.05
C ALA A 418 13.84 -23.10 -4.76
N GLY A 419 13.56 -21.80 -4.80
CA GLY A 419 13.10 -21.03 -3.65
C GLY A 419 14.20 -20.59 -2.69
N SER A 420 15.48 -20.62 -3.11
CA SER A 420 16.59 -20.12 -2.29
C SER A 420 16.42 -18.64 -1.94
N THR A 421 16.64 -18.32 -0.67
CA THR A 421 16.62 -16.96 -0.12
C THR A 421 17.92 -16.66 0.60
N PHE A 422 18.25 -15.37 0.75
CA PHE A 422 19.37 -14.88 1.53
C PHE A 422 18.84 -14.03 2.69
N THR A 423 19.49 -14.09 3.86
CA THR A 423 19.06 -13.37 5.04
C THR A 423 19.83 -12.07 5.15
N VAL A 424 19.14 -10.93 5.08
CA VAL A 424 19.69 -9.60 5.27
C VAL A 424 19.18 -9.05 6.58
N ASN A 425 20.06 -8.92 7.56
CA ASN A 425 19.80 -8.24 8.81
C ASN A 425 19.84 -6.72 8.59
N TYR A 426 19.03 -6.00 9.37
CA TYR A 426 19.06 -4.55 9.43
C TYR A 426 19.00 -4.06 10.87
N THR A 427 19.58 -2.88 11.10
CA THR A 427 19.43 -2.11 12.33
C THR A 427 18.95 -0.72 11.95
N ALA A 428 17.70 -0.39 12.29
CA ALA A 428 17.10 0.92 12.08
C ALA A 428 17.21 1.76 13.35
N THR A 429 17.90 2.89 13.27
CA THR A 429 18.07 3.86 14.38
C THR A 429 17.21 5.08 14.11
N GLU A 430 16.15 5.26 14.90
CA GLU A 430 15.23 6.38 14.80
C GLU A 430 15.87 7.72 15.21
N PRO A 431 15.30 8.87 14.81
CA PRO A 431 15.83 10.19 15.17
C PRO A 431 15.93 10.46 16.67
N ASP A 432 15.14 9.78 17.49
CA ASP A 432 15.15 9.88 18.95
C ASP A 432 16.25 9.01 19.61
N GLY A 433 16.92 8.17 18.83
CA GLY A 433 17.97 7.24 19.23
C GLY A 433 17.50 5.83 19.58
N THR A 434 16.21 5.51 19.42
CA THR A 434 15.67 4.16 19.57
C THR A 434 16.14 3.27 18.41
N THR A 435 16.44 2.01 18.69
CA THR A 435 16.92 1.04 17.69
C THR A 435 15.96 -0.12 17.53
N VAL A 436 15.62 -0.44 16.29
CA VAL A 436 14.86 -1.63 15.88
C VAL A 436 15.79 -2.52 15.08
N GLU A 437 15.91 -3.79 15.47
CA GLU A 437 16.67 -4.79 14.72
C GLU A 437 15.71 -5.81 14.10
N GLY A 438 16.04 -6.27 12.90
CA GLY A 438 15.27 -7.28 12.21
C GLY A 438 16.06 -7.93 11.08
N SER A 439 15.42 -8.85 10.37
CA SER A 439 15.98 -9.47 9.18
C SER A 439 14.92 -9.67 8.09
N LEU A 440 15.37 -9.67 6.85
CA LEU A 440 14.59 -9.90 5.64
C LEU A 440 15.11 -11.12 4.88
N GLU A 441 14.20 -11.96 4.41
CA GLU A 441 14.50 -13.08 3.52
C GLU A 441 14.34 -12.64 2.07
N VAL A 442 15.45 -12.33 1.40
CA VAL A 442 15.46 -11.81 0.03
C VAL A 442 15.62 -12.96 -0.98
N PRO A 443 14.67 -13.15 -1.93
CA PRO A 443 14.73 -14.21 -2.93
C PRO A 443 15.93 -14.08 -3.87
N ALA A 444 16.53 -15.21 -4.25
CA ALA A 444 17.64 -15.28 -5.20
C ALA A 444 17.30 -14.78 -6.62
N ASP A 445 16.01 -14.65 -6.95
CA ASP A 445 15.52 -14.20 -8.26
C ASP A 445 15.53 -12.67 -8.46
N GLY A 446 15.88 -11.93 -7.41
CA GLY A 446 15.99 -10.47 -7.42
C GLY A 446 14.69 -9.73 -7.15
N THR A 447 13.60 -10.43 -6.80
CA THR A 447 12.39 -9.80 -6.27
C THR A 447 12.71 -9.02 -5.00
N ALA A 448 12.30 -7.75 -4.94
CA ALA A 448 12.49 -6.90 -3.77
C ALA A 448 11.54 -7.31 -2.64
N VAL A 449 12.03 -7.23 -1.39
CA VAL A 449 11.25 -7.48 -0.18
C VAL A 449 11.29 -6.24 0.69
N GLY A 450 10.11 -5.68 0.97
CA GLY A 450 9.96 -4.52 1.85
C GLY A 450 10.15 -4.87 3.33
N ALA A 451 10.55 -3.88 4.12
CA ALA A 451 10.69 -4.00 5.58
C ALA A 451 9.39 -4.37 6.29
N GLY A 452 8.23 -4.09 5.67
CA GLY A 452 6.91 -4.38 6.22
C GLY A 452 6.48 -3.43 7.36
N GLU A 453 7.27 -2.39 7.62
CA GLU A 453 7.00 -1.34 8.59
C GLU A 453 7.42 0.03 8.05
N GLN A 454 6.84 1.09 8.62
CA GLN A 454 7.19 2.48 8.33
C GLN A 454 8.10 2.99 9.43
N PHE A 455 9.09 3.78 9.05
CA PHE A 455 10.04 4.41 9.96
C PHE A 455 9.89 5.93 9.90
N PRO A 456 10.07 6.64 11.03
CA PRO A 456 10.14 8.10 11.02
C PRO A 456 11.19 8.60 10.02
N ILE A 457 10.90 9.69 9.29
CA ILE A 457 11.91 10.31 8.42
C ILE A 457 13.15 10.69 9.23
N GLY A 458 14.32 10.41 8.65
CA GLY A 458 15.61 10.59 9.30
C GLY A 458 16.11 9.35 10.04
N THR A 459 15.32 8.27 10.09
CA THR A 459 15.80 6.96 10.56
C THR A 459 16.97 6.50 9.70
N VAL A 460 18.05 6.07 10.33
CA VAL A 460 19.23 5.53 9.65
C VAL A 460 19.20 4.01 9.73
N VAL A 461 19.31 3.33 8.58
CA VAL A 461 19.27 1.86 8.52
C VAL A 461 20.60 1.34 8.00
N ASP A 462 21.26 0.54 8.84
CA ASP A 462 22.46 -0.23 8.52
C ASP A 462 22.09 -1.66 8.13
N PHE A 463 22.78 -2.24 7.15
CA PHE A 463 22.52 -3.60 6.65
C PHE A 463 23.70 -4.54 6.85
N GLY A 464 23.40 -5.83 7.04
CA GLY A 464 24.38 -6.90 7.02
C GLY A 464 23.77 -8.22 6.54
N GLU A 465 24.45 -8.94 5.66
CA GLU A 465 23.97 -10.25 5.21
C GLU A 465 24.57 -11.38 6.06
N VAL A 466 23.74 -12.34 6.46
CA VAL A 466 24.22 -13.59 7.05
C VAL A 466 24.91 -14.41 5.98
N THR A 467 26.07 -15.00 6.28
CA THR A 467 26.81 -15.86 5.36
C THR A 467 25.86 -16.90 4.73
N PRO A 468 25.77 -16.97 3.38
CA PRO A 468 24.84 -17.88 2.73
C PRO A 468 25.23 -19.35 2.95
N ALA A 469 24.27 -20.26 2.75
CA ALA A 469 24.55 -21.68 2.69
C ALA A 469 25.54 -22.00 1.55
N THR A 470 26.46 -22.93 1.81
CA THR A 470 27.43 -23.40 0.81
C THR A 470 26.73 -24.05 -0.39
N VAL A 471 27.22 -23.78 -1.60
CA VAL A 471 26.68 -24.35 -2.84
C VAL A 471 27.70 -25.31 -3.44
N PRO A 472 27.32 -26.56 -3.80
CA PRO A 472 28.26 -27.51 -4.37
C PRO A 472 28.98 -26.98 -5.61
N GLY A 473 30.31 -27.08 -5.62
CA GLY A 473 31.14 -26.62 -6.74
C GLY A 473 31.35 -25.11 -6.80
N TYR A 474 30.88 -24.35 -5.81
CA TYR A 474 31.05 -22.91 -5.72
C TYR A 474 31.44 -22.46 -4.32
N ASP A 475 32.37 -21.51 -4.24
CA ASP A 475 32.69 -20.77 -3.01
C ASP A 475 32.11 -19.37 -3.08
N TRP A 476 31.42 -18.96 -2.01
CA TRP A 476 31.00 -17.57 -1.84
C TRP A 476 32.20 -16.68 -1.50
N THR A 477 32.25 -15.51 -2.11
CA THR A 477 33.21 -14.44 -1.83
C THR A 477 32.52 -13.27 -1.12
N ASP A 478 33.20 -12.13 -0.96
CA ASP A 478 32.68 -10.97 -0.23
C ASP A 478 31.32 -10.48 -0.78
N VAL A 479 30.40 -10.20 0.14
CA VAL A 479 29.11 -9.55 -0.14
C VAL A 479 29.30 -8.05 -0.40
N ALA A 480 28.56 -7.51 -1.36
CA ALA A 480 28.47 -6.07 -1.59
C ALA A 480 27.02 -5.60 -1.39
N ILE A 481 26.83 -4.60 -0.53
CA ILE A 481 25.52 -3.98 -0.25
C ILE A 481 25.57 -2.55 -0.80
N ASP A 482 24.60 -2.17 -1.63
CA ASP A 482 24.52 -0.84 -2.25
C ASP A 482 23.10 -0.27 -2.20
N PRO A 483 22.89 0.88 -1.52
CA PRO A 483 23.81 1.49 -0.55
C PRO A 483 23.96 0.62 0.72
N ASP A 484 25.09 0.71 1.40
CA ASP A 484 25.38 -0.04 2.65
C ASP A 484 24.69 0.55 3.90
N GLU A 485 24.28 1.82 3.82
CA GLU A 485 23.49 2.55 4.80
C GLU A 485 22.47 3.42 4.05
N ILE A 486 21.24 3.53 4.56
CA ILE A 486 20.24 4.49 4.08
C ILE A 486 19.77 5.42 5.20
N THR A 487 19.30 6.60 4.82
CA THR A 487 18.45 7.43 5.67
C THR A 487 17.05 7.45 5.08
N ILE A 488 16.05 7.07 5.87
CA ILE A 488 14.65 7.02 5.45
C ILE A 488 14.18 8.45 5.15
N GLY A 489 13.77 8.65 3.89
CA GLY A 489 13.05 9.83 3.44
C GLY A 489 11.58 9.50 3.20
N ALA A 490 10.88 10.36 2.46
CA ALA A 490 9.54 10.04 1.97
C ALA A 490 9.59 8.85 0.99
N GLY A 491 8.60 7.95 1.05
CA GLY A 491 8.47 6.81 0.14
C GLY A 491 9.32 5.59 0.51
N THR A 492 9.70 4.78 -0.50
CA THR A 492 10.46 3.53 -0.31
C THR A 492 11.87 3.67 -0.85
N ALA A 493 12.88 3.42 -0.01
CA ALA A 493 14.28 3.36 -0.42
C ALA A 493 14.66 1.93 -0.84
N SER A 494 15.34 1.75 -1.98
CA SER A 494 15.76 0.41 -2.45
C SER A 494 17.24 0.15 -2.13
N VAL A 495 17.53 -1.08 -1.69
CA VAL A 495 18.89 -1.58 -1.42
C VAL A 495 19.13 -2.87 -2.19
N VAL A 496 20.31 -3.03 -2.75
CA VAL A 496 20.70 -4.26 -3.47
C VAL A 496 21.83 -4.97 -2.74
N VAL A 497 21.61 -6.22 -2.36
CA VAL A 497 22.64 -7.11 -1.81
C VAL A 497 23.15 -8.03 -2.90
N THR A 498 24.43 -7.93 -3.23
CA THR A 498 25.09 -8.72 -4.28
C THR A 498 26.03 -9.76 -3.70
N ASN A 499 25.83 -11.04 -4.04
CA ASN A 499 26.74 -12.12 -3.67
C ASN A 499 27.49 -12.60 -4.90
N THR A 500 28.78 -12.81 -4.75
CA THR A 500 29.63 -13.33 -5.82
C THR A 500 30.10 -14.74 -5.44
N ALA A 501 29.86 -15.70 -6.32
CA ALA A 501 30.35 -17.07 -6.20
C ALA A 501 31.45 -17.34 -7.24
N GLU A 502 32.48 -18.09 -6.85
CA GLU A 502 33.51 -18.59 -7.76
C GLU A 502 33.43 -20.12 -7.84
N ALA A 503 33.58 -20.68 -9.05
CA ALA A 503 33.57 -22.13 -9.22
C ALA A 503 34.86 -22.75 -8.64
N ILE A 504 34.71 -23.84 -7.88
CA ILE A 504 35.82 -24.59 -7.29
C ILE A 504 36.61 -25.30 -8.42
N PRO A 505 37.96 -25.20 -8.44
CA PRO A 505 38.79 -25.89 -9.45
C PRO A 505 38.60 -27.41 -9.46
N GLU A 506 38.73 -28.05 -10.62
CA GLU A 506 38.70 -29.52 -10.75
C GLU A 506 40.05 -30.09 -11.27
N GLY A 507 40.56 -31.15 -10.63
CA GLY A 507 41.81 -31.84 -10.96
C GLY A 507 41.63 -33.34 -11.23
N GLY A 508 42.70 -34.06 -11.55
CA GLY A 508 42.64 -35.49 -11.90
C GLY A 508 43.70 -36.34 -11.21
N PHE A 509 43.75 -37.64 -11.51
CA PHE A 509 44.87 -38.50 -11.08
C PHE A 509 45.26 -39.53 -12.13
N ALA A 510 46.50 -40.01 -12.05
CA ALA A 510 47.02 -41.09 -12.88
C ALA A 510 47.92 -42.03 -12.05
N VAL A 511 47.77 -43.33 -12.29
CA VAL A 511 48.50 -44.41 -11.62
C VAL A 511 49.46 -45.08 -12.59
N SER A 512 50.71 -45.26 -12.17
CA SER A 512 51.78 -45.95 -12.89
C SER A 512 52.28 -47.15 -12.08
N LYS A 513 52.84 -48.16 -12.76
CA LYS A 513 53.41 -49.33 -12.10
C LYS A 513 54.94 -49.30 -12.03
N ALA A 514 55.49 -49.67 -10.89
CA ALA A 514 56.89 -50.04 -10.74
C ALA A 514 57.01 -51.49 -10.22
N VAL A 515 58.11 -52.16 -10.57
CA VAL A 515 58.45 -53.50 -10.10
C VAL A 515 59.84 -53.43 -9.47
N ASP A 516 59.92 -53.72 -8.17
CA ASP A 516 61.17 -53.88 -7.44
C ASP A 516 61.64 -55.33 -7.54
N ASP A 517 62.63 -55.54 -8.40
CA ASP A 517 63.09 -56.88 -8.76
C ASP A 517 64.04 -57.50 -7.71
N ALA A 518 64.32 -56.80 -6.60
CA ALA A 518 65.21 -57.22 -5.52
C ALA A 518 66.59 -57.72 -6.01
N GLY A 519 67.07 -57.21 -7.15
CA GLY A 519 68.35 -57.61 -7.77
C GLY A 519 68.28 -58.90 -8.61
N VAL A 520 67.08 -59.41 -8.87
CA VAL A 520 66.80 -60.51 -9.80
C VAL A 520 66.33 -59.90 -11.12
N PRO A 521 66.98 -60.15 -12.28
CA PRO A 521 66.55 -59.54 -13.54
C PRO A 521 65.23 -60.15 -14.03
N VAL A 522 64.10 -59.58 -13.63
CA VAL A 522 62.78 -59.83 -14.22
C VAL A 522 62.60 -58.83 -15.37
N THR A 523 62.95 -59.25 -16.60
CA THR A 523 62.90 -58.35 -17.77
C THR A 523 61.72 -58.67 -18.69
N GLY A 524 61.05 -57.62 -19.18
CA GLY A 524 60.02 -57.74 -20.23
C GLY A 524 58.64 -58.23 -19.75
N LEU A 525 58.25 -57.90 -18.51
CA LEU A 525 56.90 -58.15 -18.02
C LEU A 525 55.89 -57.42 -18.91
N ALA A 526 55.00 -58.18 -19.54
CA ALA A 526 53.91 -57.67 -20.35
C ALA A 526 52.59 -58.02 -19.65
N GLY A 527 51.68 -57.05 -19.56
CA GLY A 527 50.41 -57.18 -18.86
C GLY A 527 50.03 -55.90 -18.13
N THR A 528 48.92 -55.96 -17.41
CA THR A 528 48.39 -54.90 -16.56
C THR A 528 48.15 -55.47 -15.16
N VAL A 529 48.13 -54.61 -14.16
CA VAL A 529 47.50 -54.88 -12.87
C VAL A 529 46.25 -54.04 -12.76
N THR A 530 45.15 -54.63 -12.32
CA THR A 530 43.91 -53.90 -12.05
C THR A 530 44.05 -53.14 -10.73
N VAL A 531 43.70 -51.86 -10.77
CA VAL A 531 43.63 -50.98 -9.61
C VAL A 531 42.22 -50.42 -9.51
N ASP A 532 41.51 -50.77 -8.46
CA ASP A 532 40.21 -50.17 -8.14
C ASP A 532 40.42 -48.80 -7.52
N TRP A 533 39.49 -47.89 -7.77
CA TRP A 533 39.52 -46.55 -7.19
C TRP A 533 38.14 -46.09 -6.74
N VAL A 534 38.12 -45.30 -5.68
CA VAL A 534 36.95 -44.59 -5.15
C VAL A 534 37.34 -43.14 -4.93
N ALA A 535 36.44 -42.23 -5.30
CA ALA A 535 36.56 -40.79 -5.11
C ALA A 535 35.47 -40.33 -4.13
N VAL A 536 35.88 -39.63 -3.09
CA VAL A 536 35.03 -39.17 -1.98
C VAL A 536 35.26 -37.68 -1.78
N LEU A 537 34.22 -36.86 -1.87
CA LEU A 537 34.27 -35.42 -1.58
C LEU A 537 33.35 -35.17 -0.38
N ASP A 538 33.88 -34.50 0.65
CA ASP A 538 33.14 -34.19 1.89
C ASP A 538 32.41 -35.41 2.49
N GLY A 539 33.09 -36.56 2.51
CA GLY A 539 32.56 -37.82 3.02
C GLY A 539 31.63 -38.58 2.06
N ALA A 540 31.17 -37.97 0.97
CA ALA A 540 30.26 -38.61 0.00
C ALA A 540 31.01 -39.21 -1.20
N PRO A 541 30.68 -40.43 -1.67
CA PRO A 541 31.28 -41.01 -2.86
C PRO A 541 30.82 -40.26 -4.12
N VAL A 542 31.75 -39.57 -4.78
CA VAL A 542 31.52 -38.82 -6.03
C VAL A 542 31.95 -39.60 -7.28
N GLY A 543 32.60 -40.76 -7.11
CA GLY A 543 32.91 -41.65 -8.21
C GLY A 543 33.61 -42.94 -7.77
N ALA A 544 33.57 -43.96 -8.62
CA ALA A 544 34.35 -45.18 -8.44
C ALA A 544 34.62 -45.85 -9.79
N GLY A 545 35.64 -46.70 -9.86
CA GLY A 545 35.93 -47.47 -11.06
C GLY A 545 37.20 -48.32 -10.95
N THR A 546 37.66 -48.81 -12.09
CA THR A 546 38.83 -49.68 -12.19
C THR A 546 39.80 -49.16 -13.25
N LEU A 547 41.11 -49.28 -13.00
CA LEU A 547 42.18 -48.93 -13.92
C LEU A 547 43.01 -50.16 -14.24
N ASP A 548 43.18 -50.47 -15.52
CA ASP A 548 44.17 -51.47 -15.95
C ASP A 548 45.53 -50.80 -16.11
N VAL A 549 46.35 -50.86 -15.06
CA VAL A 549 47.65 -50.17 -14.98
C VAL A 549 48.74 -51.03 -15.64
N PRO A 550 49.37 -50.60 -16.75
CA PRO A 550 50.42 -51.36 -17.43
C PRO A 550 51.66 -51.57 -16.56
N LEU A 551 52.21 -52.79 -16.59
CA LEU A 551 53.45 -53.13 -15.85
C LEU A 551 54.72 -52.47 -16.42
N ASP A 552 54.61 -51.78 -17.57
CA ASP A 552 55.72 -51.08 -18.23
C ASP A 552 55.98 -49.66 -17.68
N GLY A 553 55.22 -49.24 -16.67
CA GLY A 553 55.32 -47.93 -16.05
C GLY A 553 54.52 -46.83 -16.74
N THR A 554 53.75 -47.15 -17.78
CA THR A 554 52.80 -46.19 -18.38
C THR A 554 51.73 -45.82 -17.36
N ALA A 555 51.53 -44.52 -17.13
CA ALA A 555 50.49 -44.02 -16.23
C ALA A 555 49.12 -44.03 -16.92
N VAL A 556 48.07 -44.41 -16.18
CA VAL A 556 46.66 -44.38 -16.63
C VAL A 556 45.79 -43.71 -15.57
N GLY A 557 44.79 -42.95 -15.98
CA GLY A 557 43.83 -42.29 -15.10
C GLY A 557 42.40 -42.55 -15.55
N PRO A 558 41.39 -42.31 -14.69
CA PRO A 558 39.99 -42.46 -15.05
C PRO A 558 39.54 -41.37 -16.04
N PRO A 559 38.41 -41.57 -16.73
CA PRO A 559 37.78 -40.50 -17.50
C PRO A 559 37.16 -39.45 -16.56
N GLY A 560 37.56 -38.20 -16.69
CA GLY A 560 36.98 -37.07 -15.95
C GLY A 560 37.96 -36.37 -15.01
N THR A 561 37.45 -35.35 -14.34
CA THR A 561 38.10 -34.56 -13.28
C THR A 561 37.22 -34.59 -12.04
N PHE A 562 37.79 -34.22 -10.91
CA PHE A 562 37.14 -34.20 -9.61
C PHE A 562 37.41 -32.83 -8.96
N PRO A 563 36.44 -32.26 -8.22
CA PRO A 563 36.65 -31.03 -7.49
C PRO A 563 37.86 -31.09 -6.55
N GLU A 564 38.54 -29.97 -6.37
CA GLU A 564 39.53 -29.79 -5.31
C GLU A 564 38.95 -30.23 -3.95
N GLY A 565 39.75 -30.93 -3.15
CA GLY A 565 39.27 -31.54 -1.90
C GLY A 565 38.81 -32.99 -2.03
N THR A 566 38.58 -33.51 -3.26
CA THR A 566 38.18 -34.91 -3.45
C THR A 566 39.29 -35.87 -3.02
N ARG A 567 39.01 -36.74 -2.05
CA ARG A 567 39.87 -37.84 -1.60
C ARG A 567 39.74 -39.03 -2.56
N ILE A 568 40.85 -39.48 -3.11
CA ILE A 568 40.95 -40.68 -3.94
C ILE A 568 41.58 -41.80 -3.11
N VAL A 569 40.99 -42.99 -3.14
CA VAL A 569 41.52 -44.23 -2.54
C VAL A 569 41.78 -45.23 -3.65
N LEU A 570 42.95 -45.87 -3.65
CA LEU A 570 43.39 -46.84 -4.65
C LEU A 570 43.65 -48.22 -4.04
N ILE A 571 43.15 -49.27 -4.69
CA ILE A 571 43.27 -50.66 -4.25
C ILE A 571 43.85 -51.50 -5.38
N GLU A 572 44.97 -52.18 -5.14
CA GLU A 572 45.57 -53.09 -6.13
C GLU A 572 44.94 -54.48 -6.06
N VAL A 573 44.41 -54.97 -7.18
CA VAL A 573 43.88 -56.33 -7.30
C VAL A 573 45.02 -57.29 -7.61
N ARG A 574 45.72 -57.80 -6.58
CA ARG A 574 46.91 -58.65 -6.75
C ARG A 574 46.72 -59.88 -7.62
N SER A 575 45.55 -60.49 -7.61
CA SER A 575 45.22 -61.67 -8.43
C SER A 575 45.20 -61.38 -9.93
N SER A 576 45.22 -60.10 -10.33
CA SER A 576 45.39 -59.68 -11.72
C SER A 576 46.85 -59.65 -12.19
N LEU A 577 47.83 -59.77 -11.28
CA LEU A 577 49.24 -59.81 -11.65
C LEU A 577 49.58 -61.12 -12.38
N PRO A 578 50.48 -61.08 -13.38
CA PRO A 578 50.90 -62.29 -14.08
C PRO A 578 51.81 -63.16 -13.21
N ASP A 579 51.66 -64.49 -13.35
CA ASP A 579 52.58 -65.47 -12.75
C ASP A 579 54.00 -65.33 -13.32
N ILE A 580 55.01 -65.48 -12.46
CA ILE A 580 56.44 -65.43 -12.83
C ILE A 580 57.09 -66.77 -12.47
N ASP A 581 57.72 -67.45 -13.43
CA ASP A 581 58.29 -68.79 -13.21
C ASP A 581 59.46 -68.75 -12.20
N GLY A 582 59.31 -69.43 -11.06
CA GLY A 582 60.28 -69.52 -9.97
C GLY A 582 60.31 -68.32 -9.01
N TYR A 583 59.38 -67.38 -9.17
CA TYR A 583 59.25 -66.19 -8.34
C TYR A 583 57.79 -65.91 -8.00
N ARG A 584 57.57 -65.30 -6.84
CA ARG A 584 56.27 -64.78 -6.43
C ARG A 584 56.34 -63.28 -6.23
N TRP A 585 55.21 -62.63 -6.43
CA TRP A 585 55.02 -61.24 -6.02
C TRP A 585 55.03 -61.14 -4.49
N SER A 586 55.76 -60.18 -3.95
CA SER A 586 55.85 -59.90 -2.52
C SER A 586 55.84 -58.40 -2.27
N GLY A 587 55.14 -57.92 -1.25
CA GLY A 587 55.11 -56.50 -0.91
C GLY A 587 54.34 -55.63 -1.92
N THR A 588 53.66 -54.60 -1.42
CA THR A 588 53.05 -53.54 -2.23
C THR A 588 53.36 -52.23 -1.53
N GLY A 589 53.85 -51.24 -2.28
CA GLY A 589 54.12 -49.89 -1.80
C GLY A 589 53.54 -48.86 -2.75
N TRP A 590 53.04 -47.75 -2.21
CA TRP A 590 52.46 -46.66 -2.98
C TRP A 590 53.22 -45.36 -2.71
N SER A 591 53.48 -44.58 -3.76
CA SER A 591 54.15 -43.28 -3.65
C SER A 591 53.37 -42.22 -4.43
N PRO A 592 52.99 -41.08 -3.82
CA PRO A 592 53.24 -40.71 -2.42
C PRO A 592 52.40 -41.50 -1.40
N GLY A 593 51.35 -42.17 -1.85
CA GLY A 593 50.46 -43.01 -1.05
C GLY A 593 49.34 -43.55 -1.93
N ARG A 594 48.56 -44.51 -1.41
CA ARG A 594 47.36 -45.03 -2.11
C ARG A 594 46.12 -44.17 -1.92
N THR A 595 46.20 -43.24 -0.97
CA THR A 595 45.15 -42.29 -0.65
C THR A 595 45.72 -40.88 -0.71
N PHE A 596 45.03 -39.98 -1.40
CA PHE A 596 45.44 -38.59 -1.56
C PHE A 596 44.23 -37.71 -1.89
N VAL A 597 44.39 -36.40 -1.79
CA VAL A 597 43.36 -35.41 -2.10
C VAL A 597 43.71 -34.69 -3.39
N ILE A 598 42.71 -34.42 -4.24
CA ILE A 598 42.85 -33.60 -5.44
C ILE A 598 43.12 -32.14 -5.03
N GLN A 599 44.14 -31.54 -5.63
CA GLN A 599 44.63 -30.21 -5.28
C GLN A 599 44.65 -29.35 -6.56
N GLY A 600 43.79 -28.33 -6.61
CA GLY A 600 43.61 -27.48 -7.78
C GLY A 600 43.30 -28.25 -9.06
N ASP A 601 43.76 -27.72 -10.21
CA ASP A 601 43.51 -28.26 -11.54
C ASP A 601 44.54 -29.31 -12.02
N ALA A 602 45.46 -29.71 -11.14
CA ALA A 602 46.56 -30.60 -11.49
C ALA A 602 46.17 -32.08 -11.51
N THR A 603 46.90 -32.89 -12.28
CA THR A 603 46.78 -34.35 -12.23
C THR A 603 47.78 -34.96 -11.24
N ALA A 604 47.29 -35.51 -10.13
CA ALA A 604 48.09 -36.25 -9.16
C ALA A 604 48.74 -37.49 -9.81
N GLN A 605 50.02 -37.74 -9.54
CA GLN A 605 50.78 -38.88 -10.09
C GLN A 605 51.11 -39.87 -8.98
N ILE A 606 50.66 -41.11 -9.15
CA ILE A 606 50.82 -42.18 -8.16
C ILE A 606 51.58 -43.34 -8.79
N THR A 607 52.52 -43.89 -8.05
CA THR A 607 53.25 -45.10 -8.44
C THR A 607 52.96 -46.22 -7.46
N VAL A 608 52.43 -47.33 -7.97
CA VAL A 608 52.29 -48.59 -7.20
C VAL A 608 53.47 -49.50 -7.50
N THR A 609 54.17 -49.95 -6.47
CA THR A 609 55.38 -50.77 -6.55
C THR A 609 55.11 -52.14 -5.94
N ASN A 610 55.28 -53.23 -6.69
CA ASN A 610 55.40 -54.56 -6.08
C ASN A 610 56.84 -55.04 -6.12
N SER A 611 57.25 -55.85 -5.16
CA SER A 611 58.53 -56.57 -5.24
C SER A 611 58.33 -57.99 -5.76
N VAL A 612 59.39 -58.59 -6.30
CA VAL A 612 59.40 -60.00 -6.74
C VAL A 612 60.50 -60.76 -6.01
N VAL A 613 60.16 -61.89 -5.39
CA VAL A 613 61.10 -62.73 -4.62
C VAL A 613 61.07 -64.20 -5.09
N PRO A 614 62.15 -64.97 -4.92
CA PRO A 614 62.15 -66.40 -5.26
C PRO A 614 61.13 -67.19 -4.43
N ASP A 615 60.49 -68.20 -5.03
CA ASP A 615 59.49 -69.06 -4.33
C ASP A 615 60.03 -69.74 -3.05
N THR A 616 61.36 -69.85 -2.94
CA THR A 616 62.04 -70.44 -1.77
C THR A 616 62.30 -69.46 -0.62
N ALA A 617 61.97 -68.18 -0.77
CA ALA A 617 62.14 -67.19 0.30
C ALA A 617 61.18 -67.46 1.48
N PRO A 618 61.61 -67.26 2.75
CA PRO A 618 60.73 -67.42 3.90
C PRO A 618 59.50 -66.52 3.78
N ARG A 619 58.35 -67.00 4.28
CA ARG A 619 57.12 -66.21 4.24
C ARG A 619 57.29 -64.91 5.03
N THR A 620 56.69 -63.85 4.52
CA THR A 620 56.57 -62.55 5.18
C THR A 620 55.12 -62.34 5.57
N ILE A 621 54.90 -61.92 6.82
CA ILE A 621 53.59 -61.50 7.29
C ILE A 621 53.65 -60.01 7.44
N THR A 622 52.81 -59.32 6.69
CA THR A 622 52.76 -57.87 6.64
C THR A 622 51.37 -57.43 7.04
N ILE A 623 51.30 -56.54 8.01
CA ILE A 623 50.05 -55.91 8.43
C ILE A 623 50.06 -54.48 7.93
N VAL A 624 48.97 -54.05 7.30
CA VAL A 624 48.74 -52.65 6.99
C VAL A 624 47.49 -52.20 7.73
N LYS A 625 47.63 -51.11 8.48
CA LYS A 625 46.50 -50.48 9.17
C LYS A 625 45.88 -49.44 8.27
N HIS A 626 44.57 -49.53 8.12
CA HIS A 626 43.74 -48.59 7.42
C HIS A 626 42.73 -47.98 8.37
N ALA A 627 42.34 -46.77 8.02
CA ALA A 627 41.32 -46.03 8.72
C ALA A 627 40.49 -45.27 7.68
N GLU A 628 39.21 -45.08 7.97
CA GLU A 628 38.29 -44.30 7.16
C GLU A 628 37.74 -43.10 7.94
N GLY A 629 37.28 -42.09 7.21
CA GLY A 629 36.74 -40.86 7.81
C GLY A 629 37.72 -40.20 8.80
N GLU A 630 37.18 -39.74 9.93
CA GLU A 630 37.93 -39.07 10.99
C GLU A 630 38.96 -39.98 11.67
N ALA A 631 38.80 -41.31 11.61
CA ALA A 631 39.76 -42.26 12.16
C ALA A 631 41.17 -42.11 11.53
N THR A 632 41.27 -41.41 10.39
CA THR A 632 42.54 -41.12 9.71
C THR A 632 43.32 -39.97 10.31
N ASP A 633 42.75 -39.24 11.28
CA ASP A 633 43.41 -38.14 11.97
C ASP A 633 44.70 -38.64 12.66
N PRO A 634 45.85 -37.94 12.50
CA PRO A 634 47.13 -38.35 13.08
C PRO A 634 47.15 -38.36 14.62
N GLY A 635 46.15 -37.75 15.28
CA GLY A 635 45.94 -37.86 16.72
C GLY A 635 45.53 -39.26 17.15
N TYR A 636 44.92 -40.07 16.26
CA TYR A 636 44.62 -41.47 16.52
C TYR A 636 45.87 -42.35 16.42
N VAL A 637 46.10 -43.15 17.45
CA VAL A 637 47.21 -44.11 17.52
C VAL A 637 46.64 -45.52 17.65
N TYR A 638 47.09 -46.40 16.74
CA TYR A 638 46.66 -47.79 16.65
C TYR A 638 47.77 -48.74 17.11
N SER A 639 47.37 -49.79 17.83
CA SER A 639 48.26 -50.90 18.19
C SER A 639 47.54 -52.24 18.11
N LEU A 640 48.34 -53.28 17.98
CA LEU A 640 47.91 -54.66 17.87
C LEU A 640 48.78 -55.52 18.78
N GLN A 641 48.19 -56.57 19.32
CA GLN A 641 48.87 -57.63 20.03
C GLN A 641 48.82 -58.92 19.21
N TYR A 642 49.94 -59.63 19.07
CA TYR A 642 49.99 -60.89 18.32
C TYR A 642 50.77 -61.99 19.04
N ARG A 643 50.45 -63.25 18.75
CA ARG A 643 51.25 -64.43 19.09
C ARG A 643 51.08 -65.56 18.08
N ASP A 644 52.09 -66.41 17.98
CA ASP A 644 52.19 -67.51 17.01
C ASP A 644 52.36 -68.89 17.67
N ASP A 645 52.61 -68.93 18.99
CA ASP A 645 52.41 -70.09 19.87
C ASP A 645 51.42 -69.70 20.99
N PRO A 646 50.31 -70.43 21.18
CA PRO A 646 49.38 -70.19 22.30
C PRO A 646 50.03 -70.26 23.70
N ALA A 647 51.21 -70.87 23.83
CA ALA A 647 51.98 -70.92 25.08
C ALA A 647 52.76 -69.62 25.37
N ASP A 648 52.94 -68.75 24.38
CA ASP A 648 53.70 -67.50 24.50
C ASP A 648 52.80 -66.31 24.89
N PRO A 649 53.36 -65.30 25.58
CA PRO A 649 52.66 -64.05 25.82
C PRO A 649 52.49 -63.26 24.52
N TYR A 650 51.43 -62.45 24.42
CA TYR A 650 51.26 -61.55 23.28
C TYR A 650 52.38 -60.53 23.19
N THR A 651 52.79 -60.24 21.96
CA THR A 651 53.73 -59.18 21.61
C THR A 651 52.95 -57.99 21.05
N ALA A 652 53.11 -56.81 21.65
CA ALA A 652 52.48 -55.59 21.16
C ALA A 652 53.31 -54.95 20.03
N VAL A 653 52.62 -54.45 19.01
CA VAL A 653 53.19 -53.76 17.85
C VAL A 653 52.38 -52.50 17.56
N ALA A 654 53.07 -51.40 17.28
CA ALA A 654 52.43 -50.17 16.83
C ALA A 654 52.07 -50.29 15.34
N LEU A 655 50.89 -49.81 14.97
CA LEU A 655 50.38 -49.87 13.61
C LEU A 655 50.25 -48.47 13.02
N PRO A 656 51.32 -47.91 12.42
CA PRO A 656 51.20 -46.68 11.65
C PRO A 656 50.25 -46.85 10.46
N LEU A 657 49.39 -45.86 10.23
CA LEU A 657 48.46 -45.85 9.10
C LEU A 657 49.18 -45.99 7.77
N ASP A 658 48.61 -46.83 6.89
CA ASP A 658 49.03 -47.12 5.51
C ASP A 658 50.50 -47.53 5.36
N THR A 659 51.18 -47.82 6.47
CA THR A 659 52.60 -48.18 6.49
C THR A 659 52.70 -49.67 6.82
N PRO A 660 53.24 -50.49 5.90
CA PRO A 660 53.37 -51.92 6.14
C PRO A 660 54.28 -52.24 7.34
N VAL A 661 53.76 -53.02 8.28
CA VAL A 661 54.49 -53.54 9.44
C VAL A 661 54.73 -55.03 9.25
N THR A 662 55.99 -55.44 9.17
CA THR A 662 56.34 -56.86 9.07
C THR A 662 56.41 -57.48 10.47
N LEU A 663 55.70 -58.59 10.67
CA LEU A 663 55.77 -59.37 11.89
C LEU A 663 56.84 -60.45 11.80
N ALA A 664 57.54 -60.70 12.91
CA ALA A 664 58.42 -61.84 13.07
C ALA A 664 57.61 -63.01 13.65
N VAL A 665 57.54 -64.11 12.89
CA VAL A 665 56.72 -65.29 13.20
C VAL A 665 57.55 -66.55 13.03
N ASP A 666 57.39 -67.53 13.91
CA ASP A 666 58.07 -68.82 13.85
C ASP A 666 57.76 -69.51 12.50
N PRO A 667 58.77 -69.92 11.74
CA PRO A 667 58.57 -70.70 10.51
C PRO A 667 57.73 -71.97 10.70
N ALA A 668 57.61 -72.51 11.92
CA ALA A 668 56.80 -73.69 12.24
C ALA A 668 55.36 -73.38 12.68
N ALA A 669 54.99 -72.10 12.86
CA ALA A 669 53.64 -71.71 13.27
C ALA A 669 52.59 -72.04 12.18
N THR A 670 51.42 -72.52 12.61
CA THR A 670 50.29 -72.84 11.70
C THR A 670 49.12 -71.87 11.82
N THR A 671 49.14 -71.00 12.83
CA THR A 671 48.10 -70.00 13.13
C THR A 671 48.76 -68.77 13.74
N LEU A 672 48.21 -67.60 13.47
CA LEU A 672 48.58 -66.31 14.06
C LEU A 672 47.37 -65.74 14.76
N GLU A 673 47.45 -65.56 16.07
CA GLU A 673 46.36 -64.99 16.87
C GLU A 673 46.61 -63.50 17.07
N LEU A 674 45.60 -62.67 16.75
CA LEU A 674 45.68 -61.22 16.68
C LEU A 674 44.61 -60.59 17.59
N ILE A 675 44.97 -59.54 18.34
CA ILE A 675 44.04 -58.71 19.11
C ILE A 675 44.32 -57.26 18.76
N GLU A 676 43.36 -56.56 18.18
CA GLU A 676 43.47 -55.11 18.01
C GLU A 676 43.14 -54.39 19.31
N ASP A 677 44.04 -53.51 19.75
CA ASP A 677 43.79 -52.68 20.92
C ASP A 677 42.83 -51.54 20.55
N PRO A 678 41.94 -51.10 21.48
CA PRO A 678 41.22 -49.84 21.31
C PRO A 678 42.19 -48.70 20.97
N PRO A 679 41.91 -47.86 19.96
CA PRO A 679 42.80 -46.77 19.62
C PRO A 679 42.81 -45.72 20.74
N THR A 680 43.83 -44.86 20.71
CA THR A 680 43.87 -43.66 21.57
C THR A 680 43.86 -42.42 20.72
N LEU A 681 43.15 -41.38 21.16
CA LEU A 681 43.18 -40.04 20.58
C LEU A 681 44.02 -39.12 21.46
N ASP A 682 45.13 -38.59 20.93
CA ASP A 682 46.10 -37.77 21.67
C ASP A 682 46.58 -38.40 23.00
N GLY A 683 46.66 -39.74 23.01
CA GLY A 683 47.06 -40.54 24.17
C GLY A 683 45.96 -40.79 25.20
N SER A 684 44.71 -40.35 24.95
CA SER A 684 43.53 -40.66 25.76
C SER A 684 42.75 -41.84 25.17
N ALA A 685 42.15 -42.67 26.03
CA ALA A 685 41.31 -43.77 25.57
C ALA A 685 40.03 -43.25 24.90
N VAL A 686 39.64 -43.84 23.77
CA VAL A 686 38.41 -43.51 23.06
C VAL A 686 37.23 -44.32 23.58
N ASP A 687 36.00 -43.86 23.28
CA ASP A 687 34.80 -44.67 23.45
C ASP A 687 34.63 -45.61 22.25
N THR A 688 34.89 -46.91 22.44
CA THR A 688 34.79 -47.91 21.37
C THR A 688 33.36 -48.17 20.92
N SER A 689 32.33 -47.67 21.62
CA SER A 689 30.94 -47.78 21.17
C SER A 689 30.59 -46.79 20.05
N ALA A 690 31.44 -45.80 19.80
CA ALA A 690 31.35 -44.85 18.69
C ALA A 690 32.04 -45.35 17.40
N TRP A 691 32.48 -46.61 17.38
CA TRP A 691 33.24 -47.19 16.28
C TRP A 691 32.46 -48.34 15.65
N ASP A 692 32.63 -48.50 14.34
CA ASP A 692 32.30 -49.76 13.70
C ASP A 692 33.19 -50.87 14.26
N VAL A 693 32.70 -52.11 14.14
CA VAL A 693 33.53 -53.27 14.46
C VAL A 693 34.69 -53.31 13.46
N PRO A 694 35.96 -53.31 13.91
CA PRO A 694 37.10 -53.38 13.01
C PRO A 694 37.02 -54.59 12.10
N VAL A 695 37.46 -54.45 10.86
CA VAL A 695 37.48 -55.54 9.89
C VAL A 695 38.91 -55.95 9.61
N LEU A 696 39.23 -57.22 9.92
CA LEU A 696 40.48 -57.85 9.52
C LEU A 696 40.26 -58.56 8.19
N SER A 697 41.10 -58.27 7.19
CA SER A 697 41.02 -58.89 5.88
C SER A 697 42.37 -59.43 5.39
N TRP A 698 42.31 -60.53 4.64
CA TRP A 698 43.48 -61.16 4.02
C TRP A 698 43.08 -61.99 2.80
N THR A 699 44.05 -62.61 2.14
CA THR A 699 43.80 -63.54 1.02
C THR A 699 44.28 -64.94 1.42
N ASP A 700 43.42 -65.95 1.25
CA ASP A 700 43.80 -67.35 1.51
C ASP A 700 44.69 -67.94 0.39
N ALA A 701 45.23 -69.15 0.57
CA ALA A 701 46.06 -69.83 -0.44
C ALA A 701 45.34 -70.16 -1.74
N SER A 702 44.00 -70.09 -1.79
CA SER A 702 43.24 -70.23 -3.03
C SER A 702 43.18 -68.93 -3.84
N GLY A 703 43.65 -67.82 -3.25
CA GLY A 703 43.54 -66.47 -3.81
C GLY A 703 42.19 -65.82 -3.50
N ALA A 704 41.38 -66.39 -2.60
CA ALA A 704 40.09 -65.83 -2.22
C ALA A 704 40.25 -64.83 -1.06
N PRO A 705 39.56 -63.68 -1.10
CA PRO A 705 39.56 -62.74 0.02
C PRO A 705 38.79 -63.33 1.20
N VAL A 706 39.33 -63.16 2.40
CA VAL A 706 38.70 -63.49 3.67
C VAL A 706 38.59 -62.20 4.48
N GLN A 707 37.43 -61.99 5.11
CA GLN A 707 37.15 -60.89 6.02
C GLN A 707 36.55 -61.45 7.30
N GLU A 708 37.06 -61.02 8.45
CA GLU A 708 36.54 -61.36 9.76
C GLU A 708 36.40 -60.10 10.61
N ASP A 709 35.28 -60.02 11.34
CA ASP A 709 35.07 -59.00 12.37
C ASP A 709 36.11 -59.20 13.48
N ALA A 710 36.80 -58.13 13.84
CA ALA A 710 37.85 -58.10 14.85
C ALA A 710 37.52 -57.08 15.96
N PRO A 711 36.52 -57.34 16.83
CA PRO A 711 36.16 -56.41 17.89
C PRO A 711 37.37 -56.04 18.76
N PHE A 712 37.49 -54.76 19.13
CA PHE A 712 38.59 -54.29 19.95
C PHE A 712 38.76 -55.13 21.24
N GLY A 713 39.97 -55.60 21.48
CA GLY A 713 40.32 -56.42 22.64
C GLY A 713 39.93 -57.90 22.54
N GLU A 714 39.32 -58.35 21.44
CA GLU A 714 39.01 -59.76 21.17
C GLU A 714 40.04 -60.39 20.22
N ALA A 715 40.27 -61.70 20.38
CA ALA A 715 41.28 -62.44 19.62
C ALA A 715 40.69 -63.06 18.35
N VAL A 716 41.39 -62.89 17.23
CA VAL A 716 41.07 -63.45 15.92
C VAL A 716 42.19 -64.40 15.47
N ASP A 717 41.83 -65.60 15.02
CA ASP A 717 42.77 -66.65 14.61
C ASP A 717 42.95 -66.67 13.08
N VAL A 718 44.13 -66.26 12.60
CA VAL A 718 44.45 -66.29 11.17
C VAL A 718 45.27 -67.54 10.83
N PRO A 719 44.81 -68.40 9.89
CA PRO A 719 45.57 -69.58 9.48
C PRO A 719 46.85 -69.20 8.72
N LEU A 720 47.96 -69.86 9.04
CA LEU A 720 49.25 -69.67 8.37
C LEU A 720 49.54 -70.84 7.43
N GLU A 721 49.36 -70.62 6.13
CA GLU A 721 49.61 -71.62 5.10
C GLU A 721 51.09 -71.62 4.65
N ASP A 722 51.57 -72.80 4.25
CA ASP A 722 52.98 -72.99 3.87
C ASP A 722 53.30 -72.33 2.52
N GLY A 723 54.32 -71.46 2.50
CA GLY A 723 54.87 -70.88 1.27
C GLY A 723 54.11 -69.66 0.72
N VAL A 724 53.07 -69.18 1.41
CA VAL A 724 52.29 -67.99 1.04
C VAL A 724 52.71 -66.81 1.92
N ASP A 725 53.02 -65.66 1.31
CA ASP A 725 53.19 -64.40 2.05
C ASP A 725 51.79 -63.89 2.44
N LEU A 726 51.60 -63.59 3.72
CA LEU A 726 50.31 -63.14 4.24
C LEU A 726 50.32 -61.62 4.36
N ALA A 727 49.45 -60.96 3.59
CA ALA A 727 49.16 -59.54 3.74
C ALA A 727 47.82 -59.41 4.48
N LEU A 728 47.88 -58.86 5.68
CA LEU A 728 46.73 -58.55 6.51
C LEU A 728 46.43 -57.07 6.40
N GLU A 729 45.17 -56.73 6.26
CA GLU A 729 44.68 -55.36 6.30
C GLU A 729 43.68 -55.25 7.45
N ILE A 730 43.82 -54.22 8.29
CA ILE A 730 42.91 -53.95 9.41
C ILE A 730 42.31 -52.57 9.20
N GLU A 731 41.00 -52.50 9.06
CA GLU A 731 40.26 -51.27 8.76
C GLU A 731 39.39 -50.82 9.94
N ASN A 732 39.51 -49.54 10.34
CA ASN A 732 38.65 -48.93 11.35
C ASN A 732 37.94 -47.69 10.81
N SER A 733 36.68 -47.56 11.17
CA SER A 733 35.84 -46.38 10.94
C SER A 733 35.11 -46.01 12.23
N LEU A 734 34.78 -44.72 12.37
CA LEU A 734 33.81 -44.28 13.37
C LEU A 734 32.40 -44.51 12.81
N LEU A 735 31.44 -44.79 13.70
CA LEU A 735 30.03 -44.68 13.35
C LEU A 735 29.71 -43.23 12.99
N GLU A 736 28.79 -43.04 12.05
CA GLU A 736 28.35 -41.73 11.60
C GLU A 736 26.86 -41.53 11.84
N GLY A 737 26.48 -40.29 12.15
CA GLY A 737 25.10 -39.87 12.29
C GLY A 737 24.90 -38.45 11.82
N THR A 738 23.67 -37.95 11.91
CA THR A 738 23.32 -36.59 11.50
C THR A 738 22.43 -35.92 12.54
N PHE A 739 22.05 -34.67 12.30
CA PHE A 739 21.14 -33.95 13.16
C PHE A 739 20.01 -33.25 12.41
N SER A 740 18.97 -32.89 13.17
CA SER A 740 17.92 -31.98 12.71
C SER A 740 17.56 -30.98 13.81
N ILE A 741 17.00 -29.85 13.42
CA ILE A 741 16.52 -28.81 14.33
C ILE A 741 15.11 -28.37 13.92
N SER A 742 14.23 -28.17 14.90
CA SER A 742 12.85 -27.66 14.71
C SER A 742 12.62 -26.37 15.49
N LYS A 743 11.68 -25.55 15.02
CA LYS A 743 11.26 -24.30 15.70
C LYS A 743 10.08 -24.54 16.64
N GLU A 744 10.13 -23.93 17.82
CA GLU A 744 8.99 -23.78 18.72
C GLU A 744 8.87 -22.32 19.19
N PHE A 745 7.69 -21.98 19.74
CA PHE A 745 7.43 -20.66 20.30
C PHE A 745 6.91 -20.73 21.73
N ALA A 746 7.36 -19.80 22.56
CA ALA A 746 6.88 -19.59 23.91
C ALA A 746 6.31 -18.16 24.06
N GLY A 747 5.28 -17.98 24.88
CA GLY A 747 4.71 -16.65 25.16
C GLY A 747 3.74 -16.09 24.11
N ILE A 748 3.65 -16.71 22.93
CA ILE A 748 2.76 -16.31 21.82
C ILE A 748 1.88 -17.49 21.36
N ASP A 749 0.68 -17.19 20.87
CA ASP A 749 -0.12 -18.17 20.12
C ASP A 749 0.51 -18.38 18.74
N PRO A 750 0.90 -19.61 18.35
CA PRO A 750 1.48 -19.89 17.03
C PRO A 750 0.64 -19.39 15.85
N ALA A 751 -0.68 -19.23 16.01
CA ALA A 751 -1.55 -18.68 14.96
C ALA A 751 -1.29 -17.19 14.65
N LEU A 752 -0.57 -16.47 15.51
CA LEU A 752 -0.21 -15.06 15.33
C LEU A 752 1.18 -14.87 14.70
N VAL A 753 1.93 -15.96 14.49
CA VAL A 753 3.18 -15.95 13.73
C VAL A 753 2.84 -16.06 12.24
N PRO A 754 3.35 -15.18 11.38
CA PRO A 754 3.10 -15.24 9.93
C PRO A 754 3.39 -16.63 9.33
N ALA A 755 2.48 -17.11 8.47
CA ALA A 755 2.70 -18.35 7.74
C ALA A 755 3.87 -18.19 6.75
N GLY A 756 4.72 -19.21 6.65
CA GLY A 756 5.89 -19.19 5.76
C GLY A 756 7.11 -18.48 6.33
N LEU A 757 7.02 -17.92 7.56
CA LEU A 757 8.18 -17.38 8.25
C LEU A 757 9.22 -18.49 8.50
N ALA A 758 10.50 -18.18 8.31
CA ALA A 758 11.61 -19.06 8.62
C ALA A 758 12.69 -18.28 9.37
N PHE A 759 13.45 -19.00 10.19
CA PHE A 759 14.51 -18.43 11.02
C PHE A 759 15.85 -18.97 10.56
N THR A 760 16.86 -18.11 10.58
CA THR A 760 18.21 -18.48 10.17
C THR A 760 19.00 -18.91 11.37
N VAL A 761 19.36 -20.20 11.41
CA VAL A 761 20.18 -20.79 12.47
C VAL A 761 21.52 -21.17 11.88
N THR A 762 22.60 -20.62 12.44
CA THR A 762 23.96 -21.08 12.20
C THR A 762 24.30 -22.24 13.12
N TRP A 763 25.15 -23.14 12.66
CA TRP A 763 25.64 -24.26 13.45
C TRP A 763 27.14 -24.44 13.26
N THR A 764 27.80 -24.87 14.34
CA THR A 764 29.21 -25.24 14.36
C THR A 764 29.32 -26.67 14.87
N ALA A 765 29.81 -27.57 14.03
CA ALA A 765 30.13 -28.95 14.36
C ALA A 765 31.61 -29.07 14.74
N THR A 766 31.91 -29.59 15.92
CA THR A 766 33.28 -29.91 16.36
C THR A 766 33.42 -31.42 16.55
N THR A 767 34.26 -32.04 15.73
CA THR A 767 34.49 -33.50 15.77
C THR A 767 35.33 -33.90 16.99
N PRO A 768 35.34 -35.19 17.39
CA PRO A 768 36.22 -35.70 18.45
C PRO A 768 37.70 -35.30 18.36
N SER A 769 38.29 -35.26 17.16
CA SER A 769 39.68 -34.83 16.94
C SER A 769 39.86 -33.30 16.91
N GLY A 770 38.76 -32.54 17.03
CA GLY A 770 38.75 -31.08 17.09
C GLY A 770 38.67 -30.40 15.74
N GLN A 771 38.28 -31.10 14.67
CA GLN A 771 37.98 -30.47 13.39
C GLN A 771 36.66 -29.69 13.50
N VAL A 772 36.62 -28.51 12.88
CA VAL A 772 35.46 -27.61 12.94
C VAL A 772 34.86 -27.47 11.56
N GLN A 773 33.55 -27.60 11.47
CA GLN A 773 32.75 -27.31 10.28
C GLN A 773 31.58 -26.42 10.67
N ASP A 774 31.39 -25.33 9.93
CA ASP A 774 30.29 -24.40 10.13
C ASP A 774 29.24 -24.56 9.01
N GLY A 775 28.00 -24.18 9.31
CA GLY A 775 26.95 -24.09 8.30
C GLY A 775 25.74 -23.30 8.77
N VAL A 776 24.76 -23.19 7.88
CA VAL A 776 23.54 -22.40 8.09
C VAL A 776 22.33 -23.23 7.68
N LEU A 777 21.26 -23.14 8.47
CA LEU A 777 19.96 -23.79 8.25
C LEU A 777 18.85 -22.75 8.27
N ARG A 778 17.88 -22.93 7.37
CA ARG A 778 16.60 -22.22 7.40
C ARG A 778 15.60 -23.09 8.14
N VAL A 779 15.22 -22.69 9.35
CA VAL A 779 14.31 -23.44 10.22
C VAL A 779 12.90 -22.86 10.09
N PRO A 780 11.94 -23.58 9.49
CA PRO A 780 10.57 -23.09 9.32
C PRO A 780 9.87 -22.85 10.66
N ALA A 781 9.08 -21.78 10.74
CA ALA A 781 8.26 -21.45 11.91
C ALA A 781 7.16 -22.49 12.18
N ASP A 782 6.80 -23.32 11.21
CA ASP A 782 5.74 -24.32 11.34
C ASP A 782 6.15 -25.57 12.16
N GLY A 783 7.40 -25.60 12.65
CA GLY A 783 7.95 -26.69 13.45
C GLY A 783 8.50 -27.85 12.62
N THR A 784 8.52 -27.76 11.28
CA THR A 784 9.17 -28.75 10.43
C THR A 784 10.66 -28.81 10.75
N ALA A 785 11.14 -30.00 11.09
CA ALA A 785 12.54 -30.22 11.38
C ALA A 785 13.38 -30.20 10.09
N VAL A 786 14.50 -29.49 10.13
CA VAL A 786 15.47 -29.39 9.02
C VAL A 786 16.85 -29.82 9.49
N GLY A 787 17.69 -30.35 8.60
CA GLY A 787 19.05 -30.77 8.90
C GLY A 787 20.00 -30.42 7.75
N PRO A 788 21.31 -30.51 7.97
CA PRO A 788 22.29 -30.24 6.93
C PRO A 788 22.22 -31.32 5.84
N VAL A 789 22.23 -30.91 4.58
CA VAL A 789 22.21 -31.80 3.41
C VAL A 789 23.31 -31.47 2.42
N ASN A 790 23.83 -32.48 1.73
CA ASN A 790 24.83 -32.34 0.69
C ASN A 790 24.22 -31.87 -0.64
N GLY A 791 25.04 -31.74 -1.68
CA GLY A 791 24.59 -31.31 -3.01
C GLY A 791 23.59 -32.23 -3.72
N ALA A 792 23.43 -33.47 -3.25
CA ALA A 792 22.40 -34.41 -3.72
C ALA A 792 21.11 -34.34 -2.87
N GLY A 793 21.07 -33.49 -1.84
CA GLY A 793 19.96 -33.37 -0.90
C GLY A 793 19.93 -34.48 0.17
N GLU A 794 21.01 -35.25 0.31
CA GLU A 794 21.14 -36.30 1.33
C GLU A 794 21.71 -35.71 2.63
N PRO A 795 21.31 -36.21 3.83
CA PRO A 795 21.83 -35.70 5.09
C PRO A 795 23.36 -35.79 5.18
N ILE A 796 24.00 -34.74 5.69
CA ILE A 796 25.46 -34.74 5.92
C ILE A 796 25.76 -35.61 7.15
N PRO A 797 26.61 -36.64 7.02
CA PRO A 797 27.05 -37.45 8.14
C PRO A 797 28.18 -36.77 8.92
N PHE A 798 28.18 -37.00 10.24
CA PHE A 798 29.22 -36.58 11.17
C PHE A 798 29.62 -37.77 12.04
N PRO A 799 30.90 -37.89 12.45
CA PRO A 799 31.34 -38.93 13.36
C PRO A 799 30.61 -38.88 14.70
N TYR A 800 30.33 -40.05 15.27
CA TYR A 800 29.78 -40.18 16.62
C TYR A 800 30.68 -39.47 17.64
N GLY A 801 30.07 -38.70 18.55
CA GLY A 801 30.77 -37.84 19.50
C GLY A 801 31.01 -36.41 19.02
N THR A 802 30.66 -36.07 17.78
CA THR A 802 30.67 -34.68 17.29
C THR A 802 29.71 -33.81 18.11
N GLU A 803 30.17 -32.65 18.58
CA GLU A 803 29.37 -31.66 19.30
C GLU A 803 28.89 -30.57 18.34
N ILE A 804 27.58 -30.31 18.33
CA ILE A 804 26.94 -29.24 17.54
C ILE A 804 26.53 -28.12 18.49
N VAL A 805 26.97 -26.90 18.17
CA VAL A 805 26.56 -25.65 18.81
C VAL A 805 25.74 -24.85 17.80
N PHE A 806 24.65 -24.23 18.26
CA PHE A 806 23.75 -23.43 17.43
C PHE A 806 23.78 -21.96 17.85
N ASP A 807 23.54 -21.07 16.90
CA ASP A 807 23.25 -19.66 17.13
C ASP A 807 22.20 -19.18 16.12
N GLU A 808 21.26 -18.33 16.54
CA GLU A 808 20.20 -17.81 15.66
C GLU A 808 20.50 -16.37 15.26
N ALA A 809 20.38 -16.07 13.97
CA ALA A 809 20.41 -14.69 13.49
C ALA A 809 19.23 -13.88 14.07
N PRO A 810 19.29 -12.53 14.06
CA PRO A 810 18.16 -11.70 14.44
C PRO A 810 16.86 -12.17 13.78
N ALA A 811 15.83 -12.36 14.59
CA ALA A 811 14.55 -12.87 14.15
C ALA A 811 13.96 -11.97 13.05
N PRO A 812 13.21 -12.53 12.08
CA PRO A 812 12.56 -11.72 11.05
C PRO A 812 11.67 -10.63 11.67
N GLY A 813 11.74 -9.44 11.08
CA GLY A 813 10.94 -8.29 11.51
C GLY A 813 9.44 -8.55 11.33
N VAL A 814 8.68 -8.49 12.42
CA VAL A 814 7.21 -8.56 12.40
C VAL A 814 6.67 -7.47 13.33
N ASN A 815 6.06 -6.44 12.76
CA ASN A 815 5.67 -5.21 13.48
C ASN A 815 4.81 -5.43 14.76
N TRP A 816 3.97 -6.48 14.83
CA TRP A 816 3.13 -6.80 16.00
C TRP A 816 3.75 -7.77 17.00
N LEU A 817 4.96 -8.28 16.73
CA LEU A 817 5.68 -9.19 17.62
C LEU A 817 6.97 -8.55 18.14
N GLU A 818 7.25 -8.79 19.42
CA GLU A 818 8.56 -8.54 20.01
C GLU A 818 9.20 -9.89 20.32
N TRP A 819 10.31 -10.19 19.65
CA TRP A 819 11.06 -11.43 19.84
C TRP A 819 12.00 -11.30 21.04
N GLY A 820 12.04 -12.32 21.89
CA GLY A 820 13.04 -12.50 22.93
C GLY A 820 14.17 -13.43 22.48
N GLU A 821 15.13 -13.62 23.38
CA GLU A 821 16.28 -14.49 23.15
C GLU A 821 15.86 -15.95 22.85
N PRO A 822 16.48 -16.58 21.83
CA PRO A 822 16.23 -17.97 21.49
C PRO A 822 16.87 -18.90 22.53
N VAL A 823 16.21 -20.03 22.81
CA VAL A 823 16.73 -21.09 23.68
C VAL A 823 16.81 -22.38 22.88
N PHE A 824 18.00 -22.96 22.83
CA PHE A 824 18.24 -24.26 22.20
C PHE A 824 18.20 -25.38 23.25
N ASP A 825 17.62 -26.54 22.92
CA ASP A 825 17.64 -27.75 23.74
C ASP A 825 17.74 -29.01 22.85
N PRO A 826 18.71 -29.90 23.08
CA PRO A 826 19.84 -29.79 24.02
C PRO A 826 20.97 -28.87 23.50
N VAL A 827 21.82 -28.39 24.42
CA VAL A 827 23.05 -27.63 24.09
C VAL A 827 24.23 -28.10 24.95
N PRO A 828 25.34 -28.56 24.34
CA PRO A 828 25.49 -28.88 22.92
C PRO A 828 24.65 -30.11 22.54
N LEU A 829 24.35 -30.27 21.25
CA LEU A 829 23.77 -31.50 20.70
C LEU A 829 24.92 -32.44 20.30
N VAL A 830 24.90 -33.70 20.76
CA VAL A 830 25.99 -34.66 20.50
C VAL A 830 25.52 -35.76 19.54
N ILE A 831 26.24 -35.96 18.44
CA ILE A 831 25.94 -36.99 17.44
C ILE A 831 26.18 -38.39 18.03
N GLY A 832 25.25 -39.32 17.78
CA GLY A 832 25.32 -40.68 18.33
C GLY A 832 24.87 -40.80 19.79
N ALA A 833 24.37 -39.72 20.41
CA ALA A 833 23.87 -39.77 21.78
C ALA A 833 22.77 -40.84 21.95
N GLY A 834 23.00 -41.80 22.85
CA GLY A 834 22.10 -42.93 23.05
C GLY A 834 22.14 -43.99 21.93
N GLY A 835 23.11 -43.92 21.02
CA GLY A 835 23.29 -44.84 19.89
C GLY A 835 22.35 -44.55 18.71
N ALA A 836 21.94 -43.29 18.52
CA ALA A 836 21.03 -42.89 17.44
C ALA A 836 21.79 -42.28 16.25
N ASP A 837 21.47 -42.76 15.05
CA ASP A 837 22.05 -42.27 13.78
C ASP A 837 21.53 -40.88 13.38
N ALA A 838 20.45 -40.41 14.01
CA ALA A 838 19.93 -39.07 13.87
C ALA A 838 19.48 -38.52 15.22
N VAL A 839 20.02 -37.37 15.61
CA VAL A 839 19.63 -36.64 16.83
C VAL A 839 18.90 -35.36 16.48
N SER A 840 18.11 -34.81 17.40
CA SER A 840 17.32 -33.60 17.14
C SER A 840 17.49 -32.58 18.24
N ALA A 841 17.56 -31.30 17.86
CA ALA A 841 17.43 -30.16 18.75
C ALA A 841 16.14 -29.39 18.46
N THR A 842 15.72 -28.59 19.42
CA THR A 842 14.65 -27.61 19.27
C THR A 842 15.19 -26.23 19.60
N VAL A 843 14.86 -25.24 18.78
CA VAL A 843 15.06 -23.84 19.10
C VAL A 843 13.71 -23.20 19.44
N THR A 844 13.62 -22.63 20.62
CA THR A 844 12.40 -21.98 21.14
C THR A 844 12.60 -20.49 21.22
N ASN A 845 11.82 -19.73 20.45
CA ASN A 845 11.80 -18.26 20.58
C ASN A 845 10.67 -17.87 21.52
N THR A 846 11.00 -17.03 22.51
CA THR A 846 9.95 -16.35 23.26
C THR A 846 9.47 -15.16 22.42
N ALA A 847 8.16 -14.93 22.34
CA ALA A 847 7.63 -13.73 21.72
C ALA A 847 6.50 -13.14 22.57
N ALA A 848 6.38 -11.82 22.53
CA ALA A 848 5.28 -11.07 23.12
C ALA A 848 4.55 -10.28 22.02
N LEU A 849 3.24 -10.08 22.21
CA LEU A 849 2.50 -9.14 21.37
C LEU A 849 2.84 -7.73 21.79
N ARG A 850 3.17 -6.90 20.80
CA ARG A 850 3.17 -5.45 20.97
C ARG A 850 1.72 -5.00 20.88
N THR A 851 1.22 -4.33 21.91
CA THR A 851 -0.19 -3.92 22.01
C THR A 851 -0.35 -2.45 22.34
N ALA A 852 -1.42 -1.85 21.84
CA ALA A 852 -1.86 -0.50 22.17
C ALA A 852 -3.40 -0.42 22.13
N THR A 853 -3.98 0.75 22.41
CA THR A 853 -5.44 0.95 22.44
C THR A 853 -5.82 2.30 21.83
N PHE A 854 -7.10 2.66 21.85
CA PHE A 854 -7.61 3.96 21.41
C PHE A 854 -8.58 4.54 22.44
N GLN A 855 -8.88 5.83 22.31
CA GLN A 855 -9.90 6.52 23.10
C GLN A 855 -10.87 7.27 22.19
N VAL A 856 -12.07 7.51 22.71
CA VAL A 856 -13.12 8.30 22.05
C VAL A 856 -13.63 9.35 23.03
N ASP A 857 -13.74 10.60 22.59
CA ASP A 857 -14.39 11.69 23.30
C ASP A 857 -15.69 12.15 22.62
N LYS A 858 -16.56 12.83 23.38
CA LYS A 858 -17.87 13.30 22.90
C LYS A 858 -17.90 14.79 22.69
N ARG A 859 -18.29 15.22 21.49
CA ARG A 859 -18.61 16.62 21.18
C ARG A 859 -20.10 16.79 20.91
N LEU A 860 -20.71 17.83 21.50
CA LEU A 860 -22.12 18.20 21.28
C LEU A 860 -22.22 19.54 20.55
N ILE A 861 -23.09 19.63 19.55
CA ILE A 861 -23.39 20.86 18.80
C ILE A 861 -24.90 21.15 18.91
N GLY A 862 -25.24 22.40 19.23
CA GLY A 862 -26.63 22.88 19.24
C GLY A 862 -27.40 22.62 20.54
N ILE A 863 -26.81 21.96 21.53
CA ILE A 863 -27.36 21.76 22.88
C ILE A 863 -26.25 21.84 23.92
N ASP A 864 -26.55 22.49 25.05
CA ASP A 864 -25.68 22.43 26.21
C ASP A 864 -25.83 21.07 26.90
N GLN A 865 -24.73 20.48 27.34
CA GLN A 865 -24.73 19.18 28.01
C GLN A 865 -25.73 19.11 29.18
N SER A 866 -25.95 20.20 29.91
CA SER A 866 -26.90 20.26 31.04
C SER A 866 -28.37 20.11 30.64
N GLU A 867 -28.70 20.28 29.35
CA GLU A 867 -30.05 20.09 28.81
C GLU A 867 -30.26 18.68 28.26
N LEU A 868 -29.19 17.88 28.13
CA LEU A 868 -29.26 16.49 27.69
C LEU A 868 -29.94 15.61 28.74
N LEU A 869 -30.69 14.59 28.30
CA LEU A 869 -31.39 13.66 29.20
C LEU A 869 -30.64 12.34 29.42
N THR A 870 -29.46 12.20 28.82
CA THR A 870 -28.49 11.11 29.02
C THR A 870 -27.14 11.67 29.48
N ASP A 871 -26.30 10.84 30.10
CA ASP A 871 -24.95 11.17 30.57
C ASP A 871 -23.83 10.48 29.78
N SER A 872 -24.14 9.47 28.97
CA SER A 872 -23.20 8.80 28.06
C SER A 872 -23.87 8.30 26.79
N PHE A 873 -23.04 7.87 25.84
CA PHE A 873 -23.43 7.23 24.59
C PHE A 873 -22.63 5.95 24.39
N THR A 874 -23.26 4.90 23.89
CA THR A 874 -22.61 3.62 23.61
C THR A 874 -21.92 3.67 22.24
N VAL A 875 -20.64 3.29 22.22
CA VAL A 875 -19.86 3.08 21.01
C VAL A 875 -19.54 1.60 20.88
N ASP A 876 -20.00 1.00 19.78
CA ASP A 876 -19.60 -0.32 19.33
C ASP A 876 -18.27 -0.23 18.58
N TRP A 877 -17.48 -1.29 18.64
CA TRP A 877 -16.25 -1.40 17.87
C TRP A 877 -16.09 -2.80 17.26
N THR A 878 -15.44 -2.85 16.10
CA THR A 878 -15.02 -4.06 15.41
C THR A 878 -13.54 -3.95 15.07
N ALA A 879 -12.71 -4.83 15.64
CA ALA A 879 -11.27 -4.83 15.43
C ALA A 879 -10.83 -6.05 14.59
N ARG A 880 -10.05 -5.80 13.53
CA ARG A 880 -9.40 -6.82 12.70
C ARG A 880 -7.90 -6.77 12.93
N THR A 881 -7.33 -7.83 13.51
CA THR A 881 -5.89 -7.94 13.72
C THR A 881 -5.16 -8.15 12.39
N PRO A 882 -3.82 -7.90 12.33
CA PRO A 882 -3.04 -8.19 11.13
C PRO A 882 -3.08 -9.65 10.67
N ALA A 883 -3.21 -10.58 11.63
CA ALA A 883 -3.43 -12.00 11.37
C ALA A 883 -4.85 -12.32 10.86
N GLY A 884 -5.68 -11.29 10.62
CA GLY A 884 -7.04 -11.40 10.07
C GLY A 884 -8.13 -11.77 11.07
N THR A 885 -7.81 -11.87 12.36
CA THR A 885 -8.80 -12.22 13.40
C THR A 885 -9.72 -11.03 13.68
N VAL A 886 -11.03 -11.28 13.70
CA VAL A 886 -12.03 -10.24 14.00
C VAL A 886 -12.54 -10.39 15.42
N SER A 887 -12.62 -9.27 16.14
CA SER A 887 -13.22 -9.16 17.48
C SER A 887 -14.15 -7.94 17.52
N THR A 888 -15.14 -7.97 18.39
CA THR A 888 -16.12 -6.88 18.53
C THR A 888 -16.38 -6.59 20.00
N GLY A 889 -16.78 -5.38 20.34
CA GLY A 889 -17.20 -5.01 21.69
C GLY A 889 -17.87 -3.65 21.71
N SER A 890 -18.13 -3.14 22.91
CA SER A 890 -18.70 -1.82 23.10
C SER A 890 -18.21 -1.17 24.37
N PHE A 891 -18.27 0.16 24.44
CA PHE A 891 -17.92 0.95 25.62
C PHE A 891 -18.74 2.25 25.67
N GLU A 892 -18.84 2.84 26.85
CA GLU A 892 -19.57 4.09 27.08
C GLU A 892 -18.65 5.30 26.94
N VAL A 893 -19.05 6.26 26.12
CA VAL A 893 -18.40 7.55 25.95
C VAL A 893 -19.18 8.61 26.75
N PRO A 894 -18.57 9.25 27.76
CA PRO A 894 -19.22 10.31 28.54
C PRO A 894 -19.66 11.50 27.68
N ALA A 895 -20.87 12.01 27.92
CA ALA A 895 -21.41 13.17 27.21
C ALA A 895 -20.72 14.51 27.58
N ASP A 896 -19.82 14.54 28.57
CA ASP A 896 -19.06 15.73 28.99
C ASP A 896 -17.79 15.97 28.19
N GLY A 897 -17.46 15.10 27.23
CA GLY A 897 -16.24 15.18 26.43
C GLY A 897 -15.02 14.57 27.12
N THR A 898 -15.18 13.87 28.24
CA THR A 898 -14.09 13.06 28.81
C THR A 898 -13.79 11.87 27.88
N PRO A 899 -12.54 11.68 27.42
CA PRO A 899 -12.17 10.52 26.62
C PRO A 899 -12.39 9.20 27.37
N ALA A 900 -12.91 8.19 26.67
CA ALA A 900 -13.09 6.83 27.17
C ALA A 900 -12.64 5.82 26.11
N GLY A 901 -12.10 4.68 26.53
CA GLY A 901 -11.64 3.62 25.62
C GLY A 901 -12.30 2.28 25.91
N PRO A 902 -12.05 1.27 25.06
CA PRO A 902 -12.72 -0.04 25.15
C PRO A 902 -12.23 -0.91 26.32
N GLY A 903 -11.18 -0.49 27.05
CA GLY A 903 -10.62 -1.24 28.18
C GLY A 903 -9.90 -2.54 27.79
N VAL A 904 -9.64 -2.73 26.50
CA VAL A 904 -8.85 -3.82 25.91
C VAL A 904 -7.71 -3.24 25.08
N GLU A 905 -6.64 -4.00 24.92
CA GLU A 905 -5.54 -3.66 24.02
C GLU A 905 -5.56 -4.56 22.79
N PHE A 906 -5.05 -4.04 21.69
CA PHE A 906 -5.01 -4.66 20.39
C PHE A 906 -3.55 -4.82 19.94
N PRO A 907 -3.20 -5.90 19.22
CA PRO A 907 -1.90 -6.00 18.56
C PRO A 907 -1.64 -4.79 17.66
N LEU A 908 -0.40 -4.33 17.55
CA LEU A 908 -0.05 -3.27 16.60
C LEU A 908 -0.43 -3.68 15.16
N GLY A 909 -0.81 -2.70 14.34
CA GLY A 909 -1.39 -2.93 13.01
C GLY A 909 -2.84 -3.42 13.02
N THR A 910 -3.49 -3.52 14.18
CA THR A 910 -4.93 -3.84 14.24
C THR A 910 -5.75 -2.66 13.74
N LEU A 911 -6.67 -2.93 12.82
CA LEU A 911 -7.63 -1.96 12.30
C LEU A 911 -8.91 -2.03 13.13
N VAL A 912 -9.28 -0.96 13.81
CA VAL A 912 -10.48 -0.90 14.66
C VAL A 912 -11.50 0.08 14.10
N PHE A 913 -12.67 -0.41 13.72
CA PHE A 913 -13.84 0.38 13.34
C PHE A 913 -14.67 0.70 14.58
N VAL A 914 -15.23 1.90 14.65
CA VAL A 914 -16.11 2.36 15.74
C VAL A 914 -17.42 2.89 15.17
N GLU A 915 -18.53 2.56 15.82
CA GLU A 915 -19.87 3.01 15.47
C GLU A 915 -20.58 3.47 16.73
N GLU A 916 -21.26 4.62 16.69
CA GLU A 916 -22.12 5.02 17.80
C GLU A 916 -23.50 4.38 17.62
N GLU A 917 -24.06 3.82 18.70
CA GLU A 917 -25.42 3.27 18.64
C GLU A 917 -26.44 4.35 18.21
N PRO A 918 -27.52 3.97 17.51
CA PRO A 918 -28.53 4.92 17.04
C PRO A 918 -29.07 5.82 18.15
N LEU A 919 -29.04 7.13 17.91
CA LEU A 919 -29.48 8.12 18.89
C LEU A 919 -30.99 8.07 19.12
N GLU A 920 -31.38 8.02 20.39
CA GLU A 920 -32.79 7.96 20.77
C GLU A 920 -33.36 9.36 20.97
N ALA A 921 -34.56 9.60 20.44
CA ALA A 921 -35.25 10.88 20.64
C ALA A 921 -35.59 11.16 22.11
N ALA A 922 -35.57 10.13 22.96
CA ALA A 922 -35.79 10.23 24.40
C ALA A 922 -34.61 10.87 25.16
N ASP A 923 -33.42 10.92 24.56
CA ASP A 923 -32.22 11.53 25.13
C ASP A 923 -32.24 13.07 25.03
N LEU A 924 -33.24 13.62 24.35
CA LEU A 924 -33.42 15.04 24.11
C LEU A 924 -34.73 15.57 24.71
N PRO A 925 -34.78 16.86 25.08
CA PRO A 925 -36.04 17.55 25.35
C PRO A 925 -36.95 17.59 24.09
N PRO A 926 -38.29 17.72 24.25
CA PRO A 926 -39.24 17.61 23.13
C PRO A 926 -39.11 18.67 22.02
N ASN A 927 -38.40 19.77 22.30
CA ASN A 927 -38.14 20.87 21.37
C ASN A 927 -36.77 20.74 20.68
N TYR A 928 -36.17 19.55 20.67
CA TYR A 928 -34.94 19.25 19.97
C TYR A 928 -35.09 18.01 19.09
N ARG A 929 -34.21 17.89 18.11
CA ARG A 929 -34.09 16.71 17.26
C ARG A 929 -32.63 16.50 16.89
N TRP A 930 -32.17 15.25 17.00
CA TRP A 930 -30.88 14.84 16.46
C TRP A 930 -30.79 15.13 14.95
N VAL A 931 -29.62 15.52 14.50
CA VAL A 931 -29.23 15.57 13.09
C VAL A 931 -27.98 14.72 12.90
N PRO A 932 -27.63 14.35 11.65
CA PRO A 932 -26.51 13.46 11.38
C PRO A 932 -25.23 13.90 12.09
N THR A 933 -24.52 12.91 12.59
CA THR A 933 -23.36 13.01 13.46
C THR A 933 -22.11 12.65 12.67
N GLY A 934 -20.95 13.06 13.15
CA GLY A 934 -19.69 12.87 12.44
C GLY A 934 -18.58 12.42 13.39
N TRP A 935 -17.65 11.64 12.88
CA TRP A 935 -16.44 11.24 13.58
C TRP A 935 -15.25 12.08 13.11
N HIS A 936 -14.29 12.33 14.00
CA HIS A 936 -13.03 12.99 13.69
C HIS A 936 -11.87 12.26 14.40
N PRO A 937 -10.70 12.08 13.77
CA PRO A 937 -10.46 12.25 12.34
C PRO A 937 -11.31 11.27 11.50
N SER A 938 -11.68 10.11 12.04
CA SER A 938 -12.53 9.14 11.36
C SER A 938 -13.27 8.21 12.34
N ALA A 939 -14.18 7.37 11.82
CA ALA A 939 -14.92 6.35 12.58
C ALA A 939 -14.14 5.03 12.71
N TRP A 940 -12.81 5.09 12.69
CA TRP A 940 -11.93 3.95 12.88
C TRP A 940 -10.52 4.42 13.24
N VAL A 941 -9.65 3.47 13.59
CA VAL A 941 -8.26 3.73 13.96
C VAL A 941 -7.34 2.53 13.66
N LEU A 942 -6.15 2.77 13.10
CA LEU A 942 -5.07 1.79 13.03
C LEU A 942 -4.24 1.88 14.32
N ILE A 943 -4.05 0.75 15.00
CA ILE A 943 -3.34 0.72 16.27
C ILE A 943 -1.82 0.72 16.01
N GLY A 944 -1.18 1.88 16.21
CA GLY A 944 0.28 2.07 16.08
C GLY A 944 1.04 1.95 17.40
N ALA A 945 2.38 2.03 17.33
CA ALA A 945 3.27 1.96 18.50
C ALA A 945 3.29 3.26 19.34
N ASP A 946 2.73 4.34 18.81
CA ASP A 946 2.82 5.71 19.33
C ASP A 946 1.81 6.05 20.44
N GLU A 947 1.55 7.35 20.62
CA GLU A 947 0.48 7.92 21.44
C GLU A 947 -0.85 7.19 21.21
N THR A 948 -1.61 6.99 22.29
CA THR A 948 -2.96 6.39 22.22
C THR A 948 -3.86 7.28 21.35
N PRO A 949 -4.25 6.85 20.15
CA PRO A 949 -5.08 7.66 19.27
C PRO A 949 -6.42 8.03 19.93
N GLU A 950 -6.78 9.31 19.84
CA GLU A 950 -8.04 9.86 20.32
C GLU A 950 -8.96 10.19 19.13
N LEU A 951 -10.19 9.67 19.16
CA LEU A 951 -11.25 9.97 18.19
C LEU A 951 -12.32 10.84 18.86
N THR A 952 -12.92 11.77 18.13
CA THR A 952 -14.06 12.55 18.60
C THR A 952 -15.30 12.15 17.84
N VAL A 953 -16.35 11.69 18.53
CA VAL A 953 -17.68 11.55 17.94
C VAL A 953 -18.50 12.80 18.24
N THR A 954 -19.08 13.42 17.20
CA THR A 954 -19.81 14.69 17.29
C THR A 954 -21.30 14.49 17.05
N ASN A 955 -22.12 14.76 18.07
CA ASN A 955 -23.57 14.76 17.91
C ASN A 955 -24.13 16.17 17.81
N ALA A 956 -24.88 16.41 16.75
CA ALA A 956 -25.53 17.68 16.51
C ALA A 956 -27.04 17.57 16.73
N VAL A 957 -27.63 18.64 17.27
CA VAL A 957 -29.08 18.77 17.38
C VAL A 957 -29.55 20.07 16.78
N VAL A 958 -30.76 20.04 16.23
CA VAL A 958 -31.49 21.24 15.84
C VAL A 958 -32.58 21.52 16.86
N ARG A 959 -32.66 22.78 17.27
CA ARG A 959 -33.78 23.27 18.08
C ARG A 959 -35.02 23.43 17.21
N LEU A 960 -36.17 23.04 17.75
CA LEU A 960 -37.48 23.13 17.14
C LEU A 960 -38.33 24.19 17.84
N ALA A 961 -39.24 24.80 17.09
CA ALA A 961 -40.27 25.72 17.56
C ALA A 961 -41.63 25.36 16.95
N ARG A 962 -42.68 25.98 17.49
CA ARG A 962 -44.04 25.93 16.94
C ARG A 962 -44.57 27.34 16.76
N PHE A 963 -45.46 27.52 15.80
CA PHE A 963 -46.31 28.71 15.76
C PHE A 963 -47.75 28.31 16.11
N SER A 964 -48.54 29.27 16.57
CA SER A 964 -49.99 29.09 16.74
C SER A 964 -50.77 29.94 15.75
N VAL A 965 -51.96 29.49 15.34
CA VAL A 965 -52.92 30.30 14.60
C VAL A 965 -54.22 30.38 15.38
N GLU A 966 -54.65 31.59 15.69
CA GLU A 966 -55.96 31.87 16.27
C GLU A 966 -56.90 32.45 15.22
N LYS A 967 -58.12 31.92 15.14
CA LYS A 967 -59.15 32.43 14.23
C LYS A 967 -60.10 33.36 14.97
N GLU A 968 -60.42 34.48 14.34
CA GLU A 968 -61.48 35.38 14.80
C GLU A 968 -62.46 35.71 13.67
N VAL A 969 -63.66 36.11 14.05
CA VAL A 969 -64.70 36.57 13.13
C VAL A 969 -65.29 37.87 13.65
N ASP A 970 -65.27 38.91 12.82
CA ASP A 970 -65.84 40.22 13.11
C ASP A 970 -67.01 40.54 12.17
N GLY A 971 -67.68 41.66 12.40
CA GLY A 971 -68.75 42.19 11.57
C GLY A 971 -70.16 41.91 12.12
N PRO A 972 -71.18 42.62 11.58
CA PRO A 972 -72.54 42.60 12.09
C PRO A 972 -73.25 41.24 11.96
N ALA A 973 -72.70 40.31 11.17
CA ALA A 973 -73.21 38.95 11.03
C ALA A 973 -72.33 37.87 11.69
N ALA A 974 -71.26 38.22 12.42
CA ALA A 974 -70.32 37.27 13.04
C ALA A 974 -71.00 36.16 13.87
N GLY A 975 -72.06 36.50 14.61
CA GLY A 975 -72.84 35.55 15.41
C GLY A 975 -73.64 34.51 14.60
N ALA A 976 -73.64 34.59 13.28
CA ALA A 976 -74.25 33.61 12.38
C ALA A 976 -73.32 32.42 12.05
N VAL A 977 -72.03 32.49 12.41
CA VAL A 977 -71.08 31.38 12.22
C VAL A 977 -71.42 30.24 13.21
N PRO A 978 -71.66 29.01 12.74
CA PRO A 978 -71.92 27.88 13.63
C PRO A 978 -70.74 27.62 14.59
N PRO A 979 -70.98 27.30 15.88
CA PRO A 979 -69.92 26.86 16.78
C PRO A 979 -69.18 25.62 16.24
N GLY A 980 -67.86 25.61 16.33
CA GLY A 980 -67.01 24.51 15.83
C GLY A 980 -66.80 24.51 14.31
N THR A 981 -67.20 25.59 13.61
CA THR A 981 -66.81 25.81 12.22
C THR A 981 -65.28 25.83 12.10
N VAL A 982 -64.75 25.02 11.18
CA VAL A 982 -63.32 24.93 10.88
C VAL A 982 -62.98 25.87 9.74
N PHE A 983 -61.91 26.64 9.92
CA PHE A 983 -61.30 27.50 8.93
C PHE A 983 -59.92 26.92 8.59
N PRO A 984 -59.78 26.24 7.44
CA PRO A 984 -58.51 25.61 7.07
C PRO A 984 -57.45 26.68 6.78
N ILE A 985 -56.30 26.53 7.44
CA ILE A 985 -55.12 27.35 7.20
C ILE A 985 -54.14 26.54 6.38
N ASP A 986 -54.05 26.86 5.09
CA ASP A 986 -53.01 26.34 4.22
C ASP A 986 -51.69 26.99 4.62
N TRP A 987 -50.66 26.18 4.80
CA TRP A 987 -49.35 26.68 5.15
C TRP A 987 -48.25 25.94 4.43
N TRP A 988 -47.14 26.64 4.25
CA TRP A 988 -45.94 26.15 3.57
C TRP A 988 -44.75 26.30 4.50
N LEU A 989 -43.89 25.30 4.50
CA LEU A 989 -42.58 25.35 5.14
C LEU A 989 -41.53 25.33 4.02
N ALA A 990 -40.77 26.42 3.87
CA ALA A 990 -39.85 26.59 2.74
C ALA A 990 -40.52 26.28 1.38
N ASP A 991 -41.66 26.93 1.12
CA ASP A 991 -42.46 26.80 -0.11
C ASP A 991 -43.04 25.41 -0.40
N GLN A 992 -42.83 24.43 0.48
CA GLN A 992 -43.45 23.12 0.40
C GLN A 992 -44.79 23.11 1.15
N PRO A 993 -45.92 22.80 0.48
CA PRO A 993 -47.23 22.76 1.10
C PRO A 993 -47.28 21.70 2.20
N GLN A 994 -47.82 22.08 3.35
CA GLN A 994 -47.97 21.22 4.51
C GLN A 994 -49.42 20.79 4.69
N THR A 995 -49.66 19.88 5.65
CA THR A 995 -51.04 19.52 6.03
C THR A 995 -51.71 20.74 6.66
N PRO A 996 -52.88 21.21 6.16
CA PRO A 996 -53.54 22.41 6.67
C PRO A 996 -53.84 22.32 8.16
N LEU A 997 -53.80 23.47 8.85
CA LEU A 997 -54.19 23.57 10.25
C LEU A 997 -55.69 23.87 10.35
N ASP A 998 -56.41 23.08 11.13
CA ASP A 998 -57.85 23.27 11.37
C ASP A 998 -58.08 24.32 12.47
N ALA A 999 -58.14 25.59 12.08
CA ALA A 999 -58.38 26.68 13.03
C ALA A 999 -59.87 26.81 13.40
N GLN A 1000 -60.16 27.11 14.67
CA GLN A 1000 -61.51 27.38 15.17
C GLN A 1000 -61.55 28.72 15.88
N VAL A 1001 -62.73 29.36 15.89
CA VAL A 1001 -62.91 30.69 16.48
C VAL A 1001 -62.54 30.68 17.97
N GLY A 1002 -61.58 31.52 18.35
CA GLY A 1002 -61.11 31.71 19.73
C GLY A 1002 -60.37 30.54 20.35
N THR A 1003 -59.87 29.59 19.53
CA THR A 1003 -59.01 28.48 20.00
C THR A 1003 -57.75 28.43 19.15
N PRO A 1004 -56.57 28.79 19.70
CA PRO A 1004 -55.30 28.67 18.99
C PRO A 1004 -54.98 27.22 18.63
N VAL A 1005 -54.69 26.96 17.36
CA VAL A 1005 -54.15 25.67 16.89
C VAL A 1005 -52.63 25.77 16.77
N LEU A 1006 -51.91 24.78 17.27
CA LEU A 1006 -50.45 24.72 17.17
C LEU A 1006 -50.01 24.00 15.90
N SER A 1007 -48.96 24.50 15.27
CA SER A 1007 -48.24 23.77 14.23
C SER A 1007 -47.57 22.51 14.81
N PRO A 1008 -47.20 21.54 13.97
CA PRO A 1008 -46.14 20.59 14.30
C PRO A 1008 -44.85 21.33 14.69
N TRP A 1009 -43.95 20.65 15.40
CA TRP A 1009 -42.61 21.15 15.65
C TRP A 1009 -41.85 21.30 14.34
N ILE A 1010 -41.27 22.47 14.11
CA ILE A 1010 -40.47 22.80 12.94
C ILE A 1010 -39.12 23.36 13.38
N PRO A 1011 -38.04 23.23 12.59
CA PRO A 1011 -36.76 23.83 12.96
C PRO A 1011 -36.86 25.34 13.16
N VAL A 1012 -36.17 25.85 14.18
CA VAL A 1012 -36.08 27.31 14.42
C VAL A 1012 -35.43 27.99 13.22
N GLY A 1013 -35.86 29.21 12.93
CA GLY A 1013 -35.30 30.04 11.86
C GLY A 1013 -35.88 29.76 10.47
N ARG A 1014 -36.82 28.82 10.33
CA ARG A 1014 -37.47 28.53 9.05
C ARG A 1014 -38.55 29.56 8.71
N MET A 1015 -38.68 29.82 7.41
CA MET A 1015 -39.77 30.61 6.87
C MET A 1015 -41.03 29.76 6.76
N VAL A 1016 -42.12 30.27 7.32
CA VAL A 1016 -43.46 29.73 7.13
C VAL A 1016 -44.31 30.75 6.39
N GLN A 1017 -45.12 30.26 5.46
CA GLN A 1017 -46.11 31.05 4.75
C GLN A 1017 -47.48 30.51 5.06
N LEU A 1018 -48.45 31.40 5.29
CA LEU A 1018 -49.82 31.02 5.63
C LEU A 1018 -50.79 31.72 4.69
N SER A 1019 -51.84 31.01 4.30
CA SER A 1019 -53.05 31.58 3.72
C SER A 1019 -54.25 30.86 4.27
N GLU A 1020 -55.36 31.57 4.46
CA GLU A 1020 -56.62 30.93 4.79
C GLU A 1020 -57.28 30.46 3.49
N ALA A 1021 -57.78 29.22 3.49
CA ALA A 1021 -58.60 28.72 2.41
C ALA A 1021 -59.93 29.48 2.33
N GLU A 1022 -60.69 29.32 1.25
CA GLU A 1022 -61.99 29.98 1.12
C GLU A 1022 -62.89 29.66 2.34
N PRO A 1023 -63.34 30.66 3.11
CA PRO A 1023 -64.13 30.41 4.32
C PRO A 1023 -65.47 29.76 3.97
N PRO A 1024 -66.00 28.87 4.83
CA PRO A 1024 -67.26 28.19 4.57
C PRO A 1024 -68.42 29.19 4.41
N ALA A 1025 -69.32 28.91 3.46
CA ALA A 1025 -70.47 29.77 3.20
C ALA A 1025 -71.40 29.88 4.42
N VAL A 1026 -71.84 31.09 4.72
CA VAL A 1026 -72.80 31.38 5.80
C VAL A 1026 -74.10 31.91 5.19
N ASP A 1027 -75.22 31.24 5.45
CA ASP A 1027 -76.52 31.59 4.87
C ASP A 1027 -76.91 33.05 5.18
N GLY A 1028 -77.16 33.84 4.13
CA GLY A 1028 -77.61 35.22 4.25
C GLY A 1028 -76.52 36.24 4.59
N ALA A 1029 -75.26 35.83 4.65
CA ALA A 1029 -74.11 36.70 4.87
C ALA A 1029 -73.01 36.43 3.83
N THR A 1030 -72.13 37.39 3.62
CA THR A 1030 -70.97 37.27 2.74
C THR A 1030 -69.72 37.70 3.49
N TRP A 1031 -68.64 36.96 3.27
CA TRP A 1031 -67.32 37.31 3.77
C TRP A 1031 -66.79 38.54 3.02
N THR A 1032 -66.10 39.41 3.74
CA THR A 1032 -65.37 40.56 3.19
C THR A 1032 -63.88 40.41 3.49
N ALA A 1033 -63.09 41.50 3.48
CA ALA A 1033 -61.64 41.44 3.66
C ALA A 1033 -61.21 40.63 4.90
N GLN A 1034 -60.06 39.97 4.76
CA GLN A 1034 -59.36 39.24 5.82
C GLN A 1034 -58.24 40.12 6.36
N ASP A 1035 -58.13 40.21 7.68
CA ASP A 1035 -57.06 40.93 8.35
C ASP A 1035 -56.14 39.93 9.07
N TRP A 1036 -54.84 40.06 8.87
CA TRP A 1036 -53.84 39.22 9.52
C TRP A 1036 -53.05 40.02 10.55
N SER A 1037 -52.66 39.36 11.64
CA SER A 1037 -51.65 39.88 12.55
C SER A 1037 -50.71 38.78 13.03
N VAL A 1038 -49.48 39.18 13.33
CA VAL A 1038 -48.42 38.33 13.88
C VAL A 1038 -47.96 38.96 15.19
N ASP A 1039 -48.04 38.21 16.28
CA ASP A 1039 -47.76 38.66 17.65
C ASP A 1039 -48.49 39.97 18.01
N GLY A 1040 -49.74 40.08 17.53
CA GLY A 1040 -50.60 41.27 17.72
C GLY A 1040 -50.27 42.46 16.81
N THR A 1041 -49.28 42.35 15.92
CA THR A 1041 -48.93 43.38 14.94
C THR A 1041 -49.60 43.10 13.59
N PRO A 1042 -50.41 44.01 13.02
CA PRO A 1042 -51.06 43.81 11.73
C PRO A 1042 -50.05 43.58 10.60
N VAL A 1043 -50.36 42.66 9.70
CA VAL A 1043 -49.54 42.34 8.53
C VAL A 1043 -50.43 42.19 7.29
N GLU A 1044 -49.94 42.69 6.16
CA GLU A 1044 -50.61 42.53 4.86
C GLU A 1044 -50.05 41.29 4.14
N PRO A 1045 -50.91 40.46 3.51
CA PRO A 1045 -50.44 39.39 2.64
C PRO A 1045 -49.62 39.93 1.46
N GLY A 1046 -48.60 39.19 1.03
CA GLY A 1046 -47.80 39.52 -0.15
C GLY A 1046 -48.58 39.39 -1.47
N GLU A 1047 -47.93 39.67 -2.61
CA GLU A 1047 -48.56 39.58 -3.94
C GLU A 1047 -49.11 38.18 -4.28
N ASN A 1048 -48.59 37.14 -3.62
CA ASN A 1048 -49.05 35.76 -3.73
C ASN A 1048 -50.24 35.42 -2.79
N GLY A 1049 -50.76 36.39 -2.03
CA GLY A 1049 -51.86 36.22 -1.10
C GLY A 1049 -51.49 35.53 0.22
N ARG A 1050 -50.20 35.39 0.53
CA ARG A 1050 -49.71 34.69 1.73
C ARG A 1050 -49.05 35.64 2.73
N VAL A 1051 -49.15 35.31 4.01
CA VAL A 1051 -48.39 35.96 5.08
C VAL A 1051 -47.14 35.14 5.36
N SER A 1052 -45.97 35.76 5.22
CA SER A 1052 -44.67 35.10 5.39
C SER A 1052 -43.99 35.59 6.68
N ILE A 1053 -43.60 34.68 7.57
CA ILE A 1053 -42.80 35.02 8.75
C ILE A 1053 -41.68 33.99 8.93
N ARG A 1054 -40.59 34.43 9.55
CA ARG A 1054 -39.58 33.53 10.09
C ARG A 1054 -39.96 33.13 11.51
N VAL A 1055 -40.02 31.84 11.80
CA VAL A 1055 -40.30 31.37 13.17
C VAL A 1055 -39.01 31.41 13.98
N VAL A 1056 -38.87 32.40 14.85
CA VAL A 1056 -37.69 32.62 15.69
C VAL A 1056 -38.12 32.82 17.15
N GLY A 1057 -37.31 32.34 18.11
CA GLY A 1057 -37.54 32.53 19.54
C GLY A 1057 -37.69 31.23 20.34
N ASP A 1058 -37.60 31.36 21.67
CA ASP A 1058 -37.56 30.24 22.63
C ASP A 1058 -38.91 29.98 23.33
N ALA A 1059 -39.94 30.77 23.02
CA ALA A 1059 -41.28 30.58 23.55
C ALA A 1059 -42.01 29.45 22.82
N ASP A 1060 -43.00 28.84 23.48
CA ASP A 1060 -43.89 27.85 22.88
C ASP A 1060 -45.35 28.29 23.08
N PRO A 1061 -46.04 28.75 22.01
CA PRO A 1061 -45.54 28.93 20.64
C PRO A 1061 -44.53 30.09 20.53
N ALA A 1062 -43.62 30.00 19.56
CA ALA A 1062 -42.61 31.02 19.28
C ALA A 1062 -43.18 32.22 18.51
N VAL A 1063 -44.21 31.99 17.70
CA VAL A 1063 -44.94 33.01 16.93
C VAL A 1063 -46.44 32.75 17.03
N ALA A 1064 -47.24 33.80 17.24
CA ALA A 1064 -48.70 33.72 17.28
C ALA A 1064 -49.35 34.50 16.13
N PHE A 1065 -49.99 33.80 15.20
CA PHE A 1065 -50.82 34.39 14.15
C PHE A 1065 -52.26 34.58 14.63
N THR A 1066 -52.88 35.67 14.22
CA THR A 1066 -54.33 35.85 14.30
C THR A 1066 -54.87 36.22 12.92
N VAL A 1067 -55.93 35.53 12.48
CA VAL A 1067 -56.62 35.84 11.23
C VAL A 1067 -58.08 36.16 11.48
N VAL A 1068 -58.49 37.39 11.15
CA VAL A 1068 -59.84 37.92 11.40
C VAL A 1068 -60.60 37.98 10.08
N ASN A 1069 -61.72 37.27 9.99
CA ASN A 1069 -62.64 37.41 8.85
C ASN A 1069 -63.82 38.31 9.20
N THR A 1070 -64.10 39.31 8.38
CA THR A 1070 -65.29 40.15 8.55
C THR A 1070 -66.49 39.59 7.79
N LEU A 1071 -67.61 39.36 8.47
CA LEU A 1071 -68.86 38.82 7.92
C LEU A 1071 -69.99 39.86 7.93
N VAL A 1072 -70.58 40.15 6.76
CA VAL A 1072 -71.66 41.14 6.59
C VAL A 1072 -72.92 40.54 5.97
N PRO A 1073 -74.14 41.02 6.30
CA PRO A 1073 -75.38 40.53 5.69
C PRO A 1073 -75.47 40.82 4.18
N ILE A 1074 -76.04 39.90 3.40
CA ILE A 1074 -76.36 40.13 1.98
C ILE A 1074 -77.58 41.06 1.87
N PRO A 1075 -77.50 42.21 1.17
CA PRO A 1075 -78.64 43.11 1.01
C PRO A 1075 -79.80 42.46 0.24
N ILE A 1076 -81.01 42.51 0.80
CA ILE A 1076 -82.22 42.01 0.14
C ILE A 1076 -82.61 42.98 -0.99
N PRO A 1077 -82.78 42.56 -2.26
CA PRO A 1077 -83.17 43.48 -3.33
C PRO A 1077 -84.60 44.01 -3.12
N ILE A 1078 -84.75 45.34 -3.16
CA ILE A 1078 -86.05 46.04 -3.05
C ILE A 1078 -86.80 45.94 -4.39
N PRO A 1079 -88.10 45.57 -4.44
CA PRO A 1079 -88.84 45.44 -5.70
C PRO A 1079 -89.19 46.81 -6.32
N THR A 1080 -88.90 46.98 -7.62
CA THR A 1080 -89.19 48.18 -8.43
C THR A 1080 -90.70 48.30 -8.79
N PRO A 1081 -91.34 49.48 -8.71
CA PRO A 1081 -92.76 49.66 -9.03
C PRO A 1081 -93.08 49.73 -10.54
N THR A 1082 -94.23 49.18 -10.92
CA THR A 1082 -94.77 49.08 -12.30
C THR A 1082 -95.31 50.43 -12.84
N PRO A 1083 -95.05 50.82 -14.11
CA PRO A 1083 -95.64 52.03 -14.73
C PRO A 1083 -96.96 51.75 -15.46
N THR A 1084 -97.88 52.73 -15.45
CA THR A 1084 -99.17 52.76 -16.20
C THR A 1084 -99.12 53.86 -17.27
N PRO A 1085 -99.74 53.70 -18.47
CA PRO A 1085 -99.22 54.26 -19.72
C PRO A 1085 -99.73 55.66 -20.07
N THR A 1086 -98.95 56.37 -20.88
CA THR A 1086 -99.31 57.64 -21.54
C THR A 1086 -99.42 57.42 -23.05
N PRO A 1087 -100.39 58.02 -23.76
CA PRO A 1087 -100.33 58.11 -25.22
C PRO A 1087 -99.95 59.50 -25.74
N SER A 1088 -98.88 59.49 -26.57
CA SER A 1088 -98.69 60.21 -27.84
C SER A 1088 -98.40 61.72 -27.83
N PRO A 1089 -97.87 62.32 -28.93
CA PRO A 1089 -97.18 61.78 -30.13
C PRO A 1089 -95.86 62.52 -30.48
N GLY A 1090 -95.03 61.94 -31.36
CA GLY A 1090 -94.06 62.74 -32.13
C GLY A 1090 -92.95 62.02 -32.88
N THR A 1091 -93.29 61.39 -34.03
CA THR A 1091 -92.52 61.26 -35.31
C THR A 1091 -91.07 60.71 -35.31
N LEU A 1092 -90.74 59.52 -35.84
CA LEU A 1092 -90.66 59.00 -37.25
C LEU A 1092 -89.42 59.45 -38.08
N PRO A 1093 -88.88 58.60 -39.00
CA PRO A 1093 -87.46 58.19 -39.03
C PRO A 1093 -86.76 58.30 -40.42
N ASP A 1094 -85.48 57.91 -40.50
CA ASP A 1094 -84.79 57.54 -41.76
C ASP A 1094 -83.65 56.51 -41.52
N THR A 1095 -83.12 55.92 -42.59
CA THR A 1095 -82.80 54.49 -42.79
C THR A 1095 -81.33 54.12 -43.09
N GLY A 1096 -80.99 52.82 -43.00
CA GLY A 1096 -79.90 52.14 -43.75
C GLY A 1096 -78.79 51.49 -42.89
N ALA A 1097 -78.76 50.16 -42.68
CA ALA A 1097 -78.15 49.09 -43.51
C ALA A 1097 -76.60 48.99 -43.34
N GLY A 1098 -75.93 47.84 -43.18
CA GLY A 1098 -76.30 46.43 -43.09
C GLY A 1098 -75.06 45.52 -43.23
N PHE A 1099 -75.25 44.26 -42.85
CA PHE A 1099 -74.56 43.02 -43.28
C PHE A 1099 -73.26 42.51 -42.60
N ALA A 1100 -73.31 41.18 -42.40
CA ALA A 1100 -72.42 40.21 -41.74
C ALA A 1100 -71.25 39.79 -42.69
N PRO A 1101 -70.57 38.58 -42.69
CA PRO A 1101 -70.96 37.23 -42.17
C PRO A 1101 -69.83 36.21 -41.79
N LEU A 1102 -70.26 34.97 -41.52
CA LEU A 1102 -69.66 33.64 -41.83
C LEU A 1102 -68.74 32.88 -40.85
N THR A 1103 -68.99 31.56 -40.87
CA THR A 1103 -68.57 30.39 -40.08
C THR A 1103 -67.23 29.76 -40.49
N LEU A 1104 -66.55 28.99 -39.61
CA LEU A 1104 -66.13 27.56 -39.81
C LEU A 1104 -65.25 26.98 -38.64
N VAL A 1105 -65.57 25.74 -38.21
CA VAL A 1105 -64.72 24.54 -37.90
C VAL A 1105 -63.51 24.68 -36.93
N GLY A 1106 -63.16 23.77 -36.01
CA GLY A 1106 -63.51 22.39 -35.65
C GLY A 1106 -62.27 21.67 -35.02
N GLY A 1107 -62.47 20.59 -34.26
CA GLY A 1107 -61.42 19.67 -33.73
C GLY A 1107 -61.37 19.60 -32.19
N LEU A 1108 -61.94 18.60 -31.48
CA LEU A 1108 -61.48 17.21 -31.22
C LEU A 1108 -60.05 17.21 -30.58
N ALA A 1109 -59.66 16.46 -29.54
CA ALA A 1109 -60.24 15.36 -28.76
C ALA A 1109 -59.20 14.90 -27.69
N ILE A 1110 -59.66 14.25 -26.60
CA ILE A 1110 -59.06 13.04 -25.93
C ILE A 1110 -57.72 13.30 -25.17
N ALA A 1111 -57.33 12.74 -24.02
CA ALA A 1111 -57.54 11.50 -23.25
C ALA A 1111 -56.95 11.78 -21.84
N LEU A 1112 -57.48 11.36 -20.69
CA LEU A 1112 -57.61 10.01 -20.07
C LEU A 1112 -56.78 9.97 -18.79
N ALA A 1113 -57.42 9.45 -17.73
CA ALA A 1113 -56.90 8.56 -16.68
C ALA A 1113 -55.67 9.00 -15.87
N GLY A 1114 -55.62 8.83 -14.55
CA GLY A 1114 -56.54 8.18 -13.64
C GLY A 1114 -55.89 8.23 -12.27
N LEU A 1115 -56.64 8.67 -11.27
CA LEU A 1115 -56.21 8.58 -9.88
C LEU A 1115 -57.37 8.01 -9.09
N ALA A 1116 -57.17 6.81 -8.56
CA ALA A 1116 -57.94 6.26 -7.46
C ALA A 1116 -57.21 5.01 -6.96
N LEU A 1117 -57.06 4.73 -5.68
CA LEU A 1117 -57.33 5.42 -4.42
C LEU A 1117 -56.90 4.37 -3.36
N LEU A 1118 -56.20 4.82 -2.33
CA LEU A 1118 -56.46 4.55 -0.91
C LEU A 1118 -56.87 3.14 -0.38
N LEU A 1119 -56.31 2.90 0.83
CA LEU A 1119 -56.91 2.37 2.06
C LEU A 1119 -56.76 0.87 2.43
N VAL A 1120 -56.08 0.72 3.58
CA VAL A 1120 -56.42 -0.06 4.79
C VAL A 1120 -55.99 -1.52 4.87
N ASP A 1121 -54.95 -1.65 5.69
CA ASP A 1121 -54.53 -2.75 6.55
C ASP A 1121 -55.68 -3.56 7.18
N ARG A 1122 -55.73 -4.88 6.92
CA ARG A 1122 -55.41 -5.88 7.95
C ARG A 1122 -55.56 -7.35 7.50
N LEU A 1123 -54.51 -8.09 7.87
CA LEU A 1123 -54.46 -9.51 8.28
C LEU A 1123 -54.41 -10.59 7.18
N ARG A 1124 -53.21 -11.16 6.96
CA ARG A 1124 -52.81 -12.51 7.46
C ARG A 1124 -51.48 -13.01 6.89
N ARG A 1125 -50.63 -13.39 7.83
CA ARG A 1125 -49.45 -14.26 7.78
C ARG A 1125 -49.32 -15.32 6.64
N ARG A 1126 -48.05 -15.47 6.23
CA ARG A 1126 -47.23 -16.70 6.05
C ARG A 1126 -47.17 -17.42 4.68
N ARG A 1127 -45.89 -17.52 4.24
CA ARG A 1127 -45.11 -18.71 3.79
C ARG A 1127 -45.18 -19.18 2.33
N ARG A 1128 -43.95 -19.38 1.80
CA ARG A 1128 -43.48 -20.24 0.68
C ARG A 1128 -43.82 -19.68 -0.71
N ALA A 1129 -42.93 -19.69 -1.71
CA ALA A 1129 -41.73 -20.48 -1.93
C ALA A 1129 -40.52 -19.59 -2.29
#